data_AF-A0A0R1YN39-F1
#
_entry.id   AF-A0A0R1YN39-F1
#
_cell.length_a   1.000
_cell.length_b   1.000
_cell.length_c   1.000
_cell.angle_alpha   90.00
_cell.angle_beta   90.00
_cell.angle_gamma   90.00
#
_symmetry.space_group_name_H-M   'P 1'
#
loop_
_entity.id
_entity.type
_entity.pdbx_description
1 polymer ?
#
loop_
_entity_poly.entity_id
_entity_poly.type
_entity_poly.pdbx_seq_one_letter_code
_entity_poly.pdbx_strand_id
1 'polypeptide(L)'
;MYTAKNDIHIGDRTFSSNLQVPGRYISNKKFIKSNKNTSISENTYFARTWDPENKVSVNTYFSNNDTFCPAEADGNNFDVTITVGKSPIFTYQWTSAEEAEKQLKDNLAYYQKDNLNNEIRNESGLYLSKDTEKFDQIKSDINVTVDTSDQDGILTHIYHVRCSNPNVKFREEDWLSWLNVSASGFTLPSGIETYDQDVKRQQPGKHYNFNGSALTDNEALRDAVNNTLGIGYKIEAIKPDGSKVQTNVGINSTDGSARYDWHAAIFRQTLPLSVENSASASELRKVFLSFRDIASPNADLPNGTFTAQGGEGNKIEFSGANNYLNYLKQSDNYLLDHVVSSNHNNETQLAFPSGNDKYNLDKFAWGKFENTNASRFIVYLKKNSASFNIHYIDVGRTNKTSGFTSKDENVIDNGSHDIKVNSPLNSSYDVTGSLWKPEDYEKEGFELIQEPEKIGKGIMTDTMPDQYIYLRHKITNISKSKTIHEKIKYLYENGTEAFPTYQKDITFNLSGKYDGHDKQNFGISWNPSTDQTFAKVLIPTKAGYNFTSKNDNLPADKNIEYKEGKNVYIKEFDKINPDSEDINLTVIYTKAKKPVRKSSYNIHYIDIGEKTFPTNKVQWQPSDGNEILEHKISNINGNVDEFSNVTNMLWNYSENYVLVSAPADLAKAKFTQNMPDQYVYLRRKENNDVQPEKISKQITEIVNYIFEDENGNEIRHQSFSSSVSFSGFRPAGSTKNYTWTPDSFIFKSIPIDSPNNYDLISVARNDKEKTNELGLSKDGEKQINAVKVIPNDSDVIITVIFKKQSSPSQSNEIMPDSKSQPTTPSQDTDPIVPTQPSEPEQPTQPQMQSKLSDKTVIRDMSTENHSSSAKKKSNKLYKTTGVNNQKVESLTYRPLRSSISVAQTFHSSNGVREELSKEKLINTTNQLPETGEKQNKFTLVGLALVSIAGLIGMAVDRKRNN
;
A
#
# COMPACT_ATOMS: atom_id res chain seq x y z
N MET A 1 13.60 43.87 -80.58
CA MET A 1 13.57 43.66 -82.05
C MET A 1 14.92 43.08 -82.44
N TYR A 2 14.95 42.05 -83.29
CA TYR A 2 16.19 41.45 -83.81
C TYR A 2 16.03 41.33 -85.32
N THR A 3 16.95 41.92 -86.09
CA THR A 3 16.84 41.97 -87.55
C THR A 3 17.56 40.76 -88.14
N ALA A 4 16.83 39.89 -88.82
CA ALA A 4 17.40 38.72 -89.48
C ALA A 4 18.36 39.15 -90.61
N LYS A 5 19.49 38.44 -90.74
CA LYS A 5 20.57 38.80 -91.67
C LYS A 5 20.86 37.75 -92.75
N ASN A 6 20.22 36.58 -92.68
CA ASN A 6 20.38 35.46 -93.60
C ASN A 6 18.99 34.96 -94.01
N ASP A 7 18.67 35.00 -95.31
CA ASP A 7 17.55 34.21 -95.86
C ASP A 7 17.94 32.73 -95.91
N ILE A 8 16.97 31.84 -95.78
CA ILE A 8 17.20 30.39 -95.77
C ILE A 8 16.93 29.84 -97.18
N HIS A 9 17.81 28.97 -97.67
CA HIS A 9 17.65 28.28 -98.95
C HIS A 9 17.47 26.79 -98.69
N ILE A 10 16.40 26.19 -99.23
CA ILE A 10 16.13 24.75 -99.13
C ILE A 10 15.74 24.26 -100.54
N GLY A 11 16.65 23.52 -101.17
CA GLY A 11 16.57 23.23 -102.60
C GLY A 11 16.58 24.52 -103.43
N ASP A 12 15.85 24.51 -104.54
CA ASP A 12 15.81 25.61 -105.52
C ASP A 12 14.94 26.82 -105.06
N ARG A 13 14.60 26.92 -103.76
CA ARG A 13 13.69 27.93 -103.24
C ARG A 13 14.29 28.71 -102.07
N THR A 14 14.25 30.03 -102.21
CA THR A 14 14.59 31.00 -101.16
C THR A 14 13.34 31.35 -100.36
N PHE A 15 13.42 31.23 -99.03
CA PHE A 15 12.38 31.66 -98.11
C PHE A 15 12.84 32.89 -97.34
N SER A 16 12.11 33.98 -97.48
CA SER A 16 12.36 35.22 -96.74
C SER A 16 12.07 35.04 -95.25
N SER A 17 12.89 35.65 -94.41
CA SER A 17 13.06 35.35 -92.98
C SER A 17 11.86 35.60 -92.02
N ASN A 18 10.62 35.63 -92.49
CA ASN A 18 9.41 35.89 -91.69
C ASN A 18 8.80 34.64 -91.04
N LEU A 19 9.61 33.64 -90.68
CA LEU A 19 9.15 32.48 -89.91
C LEU A 19 9.00 32.85 -88.42
N GLN A 20 7.81 33.30 -88.01
CA GLN A 20 7.47 33.38 -86.59
C GLN A 20 7.26 31.98 -86.01
N VAL A 21 8.29 31.43 -85.37
CA VAL A 21 8.11 30.38 -84.38
C VAL A 21 7.64 31.05 -83.08
N PRO A 22 6.42 30.79 -82.58
CA PRO A 22 5.98 31.36 -81.31
C PRO A 22 6.90 30.85 -80.19
N GLY A 23 7.61 31.78 -79.55
CA GLY A 23 8.84 31.50 -78.81
C GLY A 23 8.67 30.61 -77.58
N ARG A 24 8.90 29.31 -77.74
CA ARG A 24 9.30 28.41 -76.64
C ARG A 24 10.77 28.07 -76.78
N TYR A 25 11.59 28.59 -75.87
CA TYR A 25 12.97 28.15 -75.73
C TYR A 25 12.99 26.68 -75.29
N ILE A 26 13.65 25.82 -76.05
CA ILE A 26 13.88 24.43 -75.66
C ILE A 26 15.25 24.35 -75.01
N SER A 27 15.25 24.08 -73.71
CA SER A 27 16.44 23.96 -72.90
C SER A 27 17.21 22.69 -73.28
N ASN A 28 18.50 22.84 -73.59
CA ASN A 28 19.41 21.69 -73.72
C ASN A 28 19.83 21.08 -72.37
N LYS A 29 19.50 21.75 -71.24
CA LYS A 29 19.76 21.27 -69.88
C LYS A 29 18.63 20.33 -69.42
N LYS A 30 19.01 19.30 -68.66
CA LYS A 30 18.06 18.47 -67.90
C LYS A 30 17.20 19.36 -66.99
N PHE A 31 15.91 19.09 -66.93
CA PHE A 31 14.93 19.74 -66.06
C PHE A 31 14.03 18.71 -65.39
N ILE A 32 13.24 19.11 -64.40
CA ILE A 32 12.29 18.24 -63.71
C ILE A 32 10.87 18.70 -64.09
N LYS A 33 10.08 17.83 -64.72
CA LYS A 33 8.63 18.01 -64.86
C LYS A 33 8.00 17.50 -63.57
N SER A 34 7.22 18.35 -62.89
CA SER A 34 6.61 18.02 -61.61
C SER A 34 5.28 18.73 -61.46
N ASN A 35 4.33 18.08 -60.79
CA ASN A 35 3.07 18.72 -60.49
C ASN A 35 3.29 19.99 -59.62
N LYS A 36 2.58 21.07 -59.95
CA LYS A 36 2.71 22.38 -59.28
C LYS A 36 1.61 22.64 -58.27
N ASN A 37 0.40 22.17 -58.54
CA ASN A 37 -0.76 22.37 -57.69
C ASN A 37 -1.41 21.02 -57.40
N THR A 38 -1.68 20.75 -56.14
CA THR A 38 -2.24 19.47 -55.74
C THR A 38 -3.65 19.36 -56.32
N SER A 39 -3.88 18.31 -57.09
CA SER A 39 -5.10 18.15 -57.91
C SER A 39 -5.82 16.87 -57.50
N ILE A 40 -7.15 16.88 -57.55
CA ILE A 40 -8.01 15.73 -57.25
C ILE A 40 -8.86 15.46 -58.49
N SER A 41 -9.06 14.19 -58.83
CA SER A 41 -9.94 13.74 -59.91
C SER A 41 -10.78 12.56 -59.45
N GLU A 42 -12.09 12.66 -59.66
CA GLU A 42 -12.99 11.51 -59.67
C GLU A 42 -12.63 10.56 -60.83
N ASN A 43 -12.78 9.26 -60.63
CA ASN A 43 -12.79 8.27 -61.71
C ASN A 43 -14.23 7.90 -62.08
N THR A 44 -14.63 8.07 -63.34
CA THR A 44 -16.01 7.78 -63.77
C THR A 44 -16.33 6.27 -63.69
N TYR A 45 -17.14 5.86 -62.71
CA TYR A 45 -17.72 4.52 -62.68
C TYR A 45 -18.84 4.40 -63.71
N PHE A 46 -18.63 3.62 -64.78
CA PHE A 46 -19.68 3.30 -65.75
C PHE A 46 -20.47 2.07 -65.28
N ALA A 47 -21.67 2.32 -64.75
CA ALA A 47 -22.59 1.27 -64.32
C ALA A 47 -23.23 0.55 -65.51
N ARG A 48 -23.48 1.28 -66.60
CA ARG A 48 -24.13 0.76 -67.80
C ARG A 48 -23.54 1.37 -69.05
N THR A 49 -23.30 0.51 -70.04
CA THR A 49 -22.95 0.90 -71.40
C THR A 49 -24.05 0.43 -72.32
N TRP A 50 -24.62 1.36 -73.08
CA TRP A 50 -25.62 1.11 -74.12
C TRP A 50 -25.01 1.29 -75.50
N ASP A 51 -25.46 0.50 -76.46
CA ASP A 51 -25.06 0.63 -77.86
C ASP A 51 -26.12 1.35 -78.73
N PRO A 52 -25.89 1.51 -80.05
CA PRO A 52 -26.89 2.12 -80.93
C PRO A 52 -28.22 1.34 -81.05
N GLU A 53 -28.23 0.03 -80.80
CA GLU A 53 -29.37 -0.88 -80.89
C GLU A 53 -30.17 -0.98 -79.57
N ASN A 54 -29.70 -0.35 -78.50
CA ASN A 54 -30.16 -0.51 -77.11
C ASN A 54 -29.89 -1.89 -76.50
N LYS A 55 -28.84 -2.59 -76.96
CA LYS A 55 -28.22 -3.62 -76.11
C LYS A 55 -27.47 -2.95 -74.98
N VAL A 56 -27.44 -3.61 -73.83
CA VAL A 56 -26.83 -3.09 -72.60
C VAL A 56 -25.84 -4.08 -72.03
N SER A 57 -24.69 -3.56 -71.60
CA SER A 57 -23.77 -4.24 -70.69
C SER A 57 -23.92 -3.59 -69.31
N VAL A 58 -24.12 -4.42 -68.28
CA VAL A 58 -24.37 -3.96 -66.89
C VAL A 58 -23.17 -4.32 -66.03
N ASN A 59 -22.52 -3.30 -65.46
CA ASN A 59 -21.53 -3.52 -64.42
C ASN A 59 -22.23 -3.53 -63.05
N THR A 60 -22.22 -4.70 -62.41
CA THR A 60 -22.91 -4.95 -61.14
C THR A 60 -22.06 -4.64 -59.91
N TYR A 61 -20.78 -4.32 -60.07
CA TYR A 61 -19.85 -3.99 -58.99
C TYR A 61 -19.56 -2.49 -59.00
N PHE A 62 -20.38 -1.75 -58.25
CA PHE A 62 -20.16 -0.34 -57.95
C PHE A 62 -18.78 -0.17 -57.30
N SER A 63 -17.94 0.66 -57.89
CA SER A 63 -16.60 0.99 -57.37
C SER A 63 -16.32 2.45 -57.67
N ASN A 64 -16.16 3.25 -56.63
CA ASN A 64 -15.78 4.65 -56.73
C ASN A 64 -14.48 4.87 -55.97
N ASN A 65 -13.51 5.42 -56.67
CA ASN A 65 -12.21 5.77 -56.14
C ASN A 65 -11.80 7.14 -56.67
N ASP A 66 -11.74 8.10 -55.75
CA ASP A 66 -11.14 9.40 -56.01
C ASP A 66 -9.62 9.26 -56.00
N THR A 67 -8.98 10.06 -56.84
CA THR A 67 -7.53 10.08 -57.02
C THR A 67 -6.97 11.47 -56.80
N PHE A 68 -5.71 11.54 -56.38
CA PHE A 68 -5.02 12.81 -56.18
C PHE A 68 -3.59 12.75 -56.71
N CYS A 69 -3.07 13.89 -57.14
CA CYS A 69 -1.68 14.03 -57.55
C CYS A 69 -0.99 14.98 -56.56
N PRO A 70 -0.03 14.50 -55.74
CA PRO A 70 0.79 15.36 -54.88
C PRO A 70 1.53 16.43 -55.71
N ALA A 71 1.92 17.54 -55.11
CA ALA A 71 2.56 18.64 -55.81
C ALA A 71 3.76 19.24 -55.06
N GLU A 72 4.53 20.06 -55.78
CA GLU A 72 5.63 20.85 -55.21
C GLU A 72 5.16 21.80 -54.08
N ALA A 73 3.89 22.20 -54.07
CA ALA A 73 3.30 23.01 -53.00
C ALA A 73 3.15 22.27 -51.65
N ASP A 74 3.02 20.94 -51.67
CA ASP A 74 2.91 20.10 -50.48
C ASP A 74 4.23 20.07 -49.69
N GLY A 75 5.35 20.23 -50.40
CA GLY A 75 6.70 20.18 -49.84
C GLY A 75 7.10 18.77 -49.41
N ASN A 76 7.97 18.67 -48.40
CA ASN A 76 8.52 17.39 -47.93
C ASN A 76 7.89 16.89 -46.61
N ASN A 77 6.87 17.58 -46.10
CA ASN A 77 6.15 17.23 -44.88
C ASN A 77 4.70 17.68 -45.03
N PHE A 78 3.79 16.73 -45.24
CA PHE A 78 2.38 17.04 -45.51
C PHE A 78 1.45 15.92 -45.05
N ASP A 79 0.20 16.30 -44.76
CA ASP A 79 -0.86 15.37 -44.42
C ASP A 79 -1.83 15.22 -45.60
N VAL A 80 -2.21 13.99 -45.91
CA VAL A 80 -3.35 13.67 -46.78
C VAL A 80 -4.48 13.15 -45.90
N THR A 81 -5.48 13.99 -45.67
CA THR A 81 -6.70 13.61 -44.94
C THR A 81 -7.75 13.15 -45.94
N ILE A 82 -8.16 11.88 -45.83
CA ILE A 82 -9.27 11.30 -46.59
C ILE A 82 -10.42 11.06 -45.64
N THR A 83 -11.61 11.54 -46.00
CA THR A 83 -12.85 11.37 -45.23
C THR A 83 -13.95 10.78 -46.09
N VAL A 84 -14.76 9.88 -45.55
CA VAL A 84 -15.88 9.26 -46.27
C VAL A 84 -16.99 8.88 -45.30
N GLY A 85 -18.25 8.98 -45.72
CA GLY A 85 -19.37 8.53 -44.91
C GLY A 85 -19.34 7.00 -44.73
N LYS A 86 -19.66 6.54 -43.53
CA LYS A 86 -19.77 5.12 -43.17
C LYS A 86 -21.15 4.57 -43.57
N SER A 87 -21.15 3.48 -44.31
CA SER A 87 -22.34 2.73 -44.71
C SER A 87 -22.11 1.24 -44.50
N PRO A 88 -23.07 0.50 -43.93
CA PRO A 88 -22.95 -0.95 -43.80
C PRO A 88 -22.97 -1.68 -45.15
N ILE A 89 -23.41 -1.02 -46.23
CA ILE A 89 -23.52 -1.58 -47.59
C ILE A 89 -22.20 -1.46 -48.38
N PHE A 90 -21.32 -0.55 -47.96
CA PHE A 90 -20.06 -0.28 -48.65
C PHE A 90 -18.90 -1.09 -48.05
N THR A 91 -18.00 -1.52 -48.93
CA THR A 91 -16.69 -2.11 -48.61
C THR A 91 -15.62 -1.06 -48.87
N TYR A 92 -14.78 -0.78 -47.87
CA TYR A 92 -13.75 0.26 -47.90
C TYR A 92 -12.36 -0.38 -48.00
N GLN A 93 -11.68 -0.14 -49.11
CA GLN A 93 -10.32 -0.61 -49.36
C GLN A 93 -9.35 0.56 -49.21
N TRP A 94 -8.73 0.64 -48.04
CA TRP A 94 -7.72 1.63 -47.70
C TRP A 94 -6.32 1.15 -48.08
N THR A 95 -5.50 2.04 -48.61
CA THR A 95 -4.08 1.75 -48.85
C THR A 95 -3.30 1.73 -47.52
N SER A 96 -2.43 0.75 -47.32
CA SER A 96 -1.60 0.70 -46.10
C SER A 96 -0.54 1.80 -46.10
N ALA A 97 0.03 2.10 -44.93
CA ALA A 97 1.14 3.05 -44.82
C ALA A 97 2.32 2.66 -45.75
N GLU A 98 2.65 1.37 -45.78
CA GLU A 98 3.74 0.78 -46.57
C GLU A 98 3.48 0.88 -48.09
N GLU A 99 2.25 0.62 -48.53
CA GLU A 99 1.89 0.73 -49.95
C GLU A 99 1.74 2.20 -50.38
N ALA A 100 1.27 3.10 -49.50
CA ALA A 100 1.27 4.55 -49.75
C ALA A 100 2.70 5.09 -49.86
N GLU A 101 3.61 4.66 -48.98
CA GLU A 101 5.04 4.99 -49.04
C GLU A 101 5.68 4.51 -50.35
N LYS A 102 5.38 3.28 -50.77
CA LYS A 102 5.82 2.72 -52.06
C LYS A 102 5.27 3.50 -53.24
N GLN A 103 3.97 3.79 -53.28
CA GLN A 103 3.35 4.60 -54.33
C GLN A 103 3.99 5.98 -54.44
N LEU A 104 4.27 6.66 -53.31
CA LEU A 104 4.96 7.96 -53.31
C LEU A 104 6.40 7.85 -53.83
N LYS A 105 7.14 6.79 -53.46
CA LYS A 105 8.51 6.53 -53.95
C LYS A 105 8.50 6.31 -55.46
N ASP A 106 7.58 5.49 -55.97
CA ASP A 106 7.42 5.23 -57.39
C ASP A 106 6.99 6.51 -58.15
N ASN A 107 6.21 7.40 -57.51
CA ASN A 107 5.73 8.67 -58.04
C ASN A 107 6.75 9.83 -57.98
N LEU A 108 7.96 9.64 -57.40
CA LEU A 108 8.99 10.69 -57.40
C LEU A 108 9.36 11.10 -58.84
N ALA A 109 9.51 12.41 -59.07
CA ALA A 109 9.81 12.96 -60.39
C ALA A 109 11.22 12.58 -60.87
N TYR A 110 11.42 12.65 -62.19
CA TYR A 110 12.67 12.29 -62.85
C TYR A 110 13.28 13.53 -63.50
N TYR A 111 14.61 13.55 -63.61
CA TYR A 111 15.26 14.46 -64.54
C TYR A 111 14.93 14.03 -65.97
N GLN A 112 14.56 14.98 -66.82
CA GLN A 112 14.24 14.75 -68.22
C GLN A 112 14.83 15.83 -69.12
N LYS A 113 14.94 15.54 -70.41
CA LYS A 113 15.35 16.48 -71.45
C LYS A 113 14.43 16.31 -72.65
N ASP A 114 13.97 17.42 -73.19
CA ASP A 114 13.19 17.43 -74.42
C ASP A 114 14.15 17.49 -75.61
N ASN A 115 14.04 16.52 -76.50
CA ASN A 115 14.70 16.49 -77.79
C ASN A 115 13.64 16.81 -78.87
N LEU A 116 13.94 17.73 -79.77
CA LEU A 116 13.15 17.90 -80.99
C LEU A 116 13.66 16.92 -82.02
N ASN A 117 12.77 16.03 -82.48
CA ASN A 117 13.06 15.06 -83.52
C ASN A 117 12.20 15.35 -84.76
N ASN A 118 12.34 14.46 -85.75
CA ASN A 118 12.06 14.68 -87.17
C ASN A 118 10.83 15.52 -87.56
N GLU A 119 10.97 16.16 -88.70
CA GLU A 119 9.92 16.86 -89.44
C GLU A 119 8.76 15.91 -89.79
N ILE A 120 7.61 16.06 -89.12
CA ILE A 120 6.36 15.43 -89.51
C ILE A 120 5.67 16.38 -90.49
N ARG A 121 5.65 15.97 -91.76
CA ARG A 121 4.94 16.68 -92.82
C ARG A 121 3.61 15.99 -93.12
N ASN A 122 2.52 16.73 -92.99
CA ASN A 122 1.20 16.34 -93.49
C ASN A 122 0.65 17.44 -94.41
N GLU A 123 -0.55 17.23 -94.97
CA GLU A 123 -1.19 18.18 -95.91
C GLU A 123 -1.40 19.58 -95.31
N SER A 124 -1.41 19.71 -93.98
CA SER A 124 -1.70 20.94 -93.24
C SER A 124 -0.46 21.73 -92.81
N GLY A 125 0.75 21.17 -92.87
CA GLY A 125 1.97 21.91 -92.54
C GLY A 125 3.18 21.09 -92.09
N LEU A 126 4.15 21.84 -91.55
CA LEU A 126 5.41 21.35 -90.99
C LEU A 126 5.28 21.28 -89.46
N TYR A 127 5.55 20.11 -88.88
CA TYR A 127 5.56 19.92 -87.42
C TYR A 127 6.88 19.27 -86.99
N LEU A 128 7.37 19.62 -85.81
CA LEU A 128 8.51 18.93 -85.18
C LEU A 128 7.96 18.00 -84.10
N SER A 129 8.42 16.74 -84.05
CA SER A 129 8.08 15.87 -82.93
C SER A 129 8.86 16.29 -81.67
N LYS A 130 8.24 16.13 -80.51
CA LYS A 130 8.90 16.31 -79.22
C LYS A 130 9.01 14.95 -78.54
N ASP A 131 10.25 14.49 -78.39
CA ASP A 131 10.57 13.25 -77.70
C ASP A 131 11.24 13.60 -76.37
N THR A 132 10.75 13.07 -75.25
CA THR A 132 11.30 13.37 -73.92
C THR A 132 12.15 12.20 -73.42
N GLU A 133 13.45 12.44 -73.27
CA GLU A 133 14.42 11.51 -72.71
C GLU A 133 14.38 11.57 -71.17
N LYS A 134 14.26 10.41 -70.52
CA LYS A 134 14.21 10.27 -69.05
C LYS A 134 15.57 9.85 -68.50
N PHE A 135 15.96 10.43 -67.38
CA PHE A 135 17.19 10.11 -66.63
C PHE A 135 16.84 9.69 -65.20
N ASP A 136 17.79 9.85 -64.27
CA ASP A 136 17.66 9.50 -62.85
C ASP A 136 16.41 10.10 -62.19
N GLN A 137 15.80 9.30 -61.31
CA GLN A 137 14.74 9.75 -60.42
C GLN A 137 15.32 10.62 -59.28
N ILE A 138 14.52 11.54 -58.77
CA ILE A 138 14.80 12.17 -57.47
C ILE A 138 14.86 11.06 -56.42
N LYS A 139 15.88 11.12 -55.57
CA LYS A 139 15.97 10.27 -54.38
C LYS A 139 15.43 11.01 -53.18
N SER A 140 14.55 10.35 -52.43
CA SER A 140 14.15 10.71 -51.08
C SER A 140 13.83 9.41 -50.36
N ASP A 141 14.24 9.31 -49.11
CA ASP A 141 13.55 8.40 -48.19
C ASP A 141 12.18 9.02 -47.94
N ILE A 142 11.16 8.17 -47.90
CA ILE A 142 9.80 8.55 -47.57
C ILE A 142 9.40 7.65 -46.43
N ASN A 143 8.78 8.23 -45.42
CA ASN A 143 8.10 7.53 -44.35
C ASN A 143 6.64 7.99 -44.31
N VAL A 144 5.72 7.05 -44.17
CA VAL A 144 4.30 7.31 -43.99
C VAL A 144 3.82 6.67 -42.70
N THR A 145 3.07 7.41 -41.89
CA THR A 145 2.25 6.86 -40.79
C THR A 145 0.80 7.21 -41.02
N VAL A 146 -0.14 6.42 -40.50
CA VAL A 146 -1.57 6.61 -40.73
C VAL A 146 -2.33 6.63 -39.42
N ASP A 147 -2.98 7.77 -39.14
CA ASP A 147 -3.95 7.91 -38.06
C ASP A 147 -5.35 7.62 -38.61
N THR A 148 -6.17 6.87 -37.88
CA THR A 148 -7.52 6.48 -38.30
C THR A 148 -8.56 6.81 -37.25
N SER A 149 -9.74 7.28 -37.65
CA SER A 149 -10.87 7.52 -36.75
C SER A 149 -12.23 7.26 -37.42
N ASP A 150 -13.22 7.01 -36.57
CA ASP A 150 -14.63 6.84 -36.92
C ASP A 150 -15.44 7.68 -35.94
N GLN A 151 -15.96 8.83 -36.40
CA GLN A 151 -16.70 9.79 -35.59
C GLN A 151 -17.95 10.24 -36.33
N ASP A 152 -19.09 10.24 -35.65
CA ASP A 152 -20.40 10.63 -36.19
C ASP A 152 -20.78 9.95 -37.52
N GLY A 153 -20.27 8.73 -37.76
CA GLY A 153 -20.48 7.98 -39.00
C GLY A 153 -19.62 8.47 -40.17
N ILE A 154 -18.52 9.17 -39.92
CA ILE A 154 -17.50 9.56 -40.90
C ILE A 154 -16.20 8.81 -40.59
N LEU A 155 -15.75 8.01 -41.54
CA LEU A 155 -14.44 7.36 -41.51
C LEU A 155 -13.39 8.38 -41.97
N THR A 156 -12.32 8.53 -41.20
CA THR A 156 -11.21 9.46 -41.49
C THR A 156 -9.89 8.71 -41.44
N HIS A 157 -9.07 8.86 -42.48
CA HIS A 157 -7.67 8.41 -42.51
C HIS A 157 -6.77 9.62 -42.78
N ILE A 158 -5.76 9.84 -41.93
CA ILE A 158 -4.76 10.90 -42.10
C ILE A 158 -3.41 10.22 -42.35
N TYR A 159 -2.92 10.34 -43.58
CA TYR A 159 -1.60 9.86 -43.98
C TYR A 159 -0.59 10.99 -43.73
N HIS A 160 0.27 10.81 -42.74
CA HIS A 160 1.35 11.73 -42.41
C HIS A 160 2.58 11.38 -43.25
N VAL A 161 2.89 12.20 -44.26
CA VAL A 161 3.96 11.94 -45.23
C VAL A 161 5.20 12.77 -44.89
N ARG A 162 6.33 12.11 -44.69
CA ARG A 162 7.63 12.75 -44.44
C ARG A 162 8.68 12.29 -45.44
N CYS A 163 9.26 13.23 -46.17
CA CYS A 163 10.31 13.01 -47.15
C CYS A 163 11.65 13.59 -46.64
N SER A 164 12.73 12.79 -46.67
CA SER A 164 14.06 13.23 -46.24
C SER A 164 14.68 14.31 -47.15
N ASN A 165 14.26 14.38 -48.42
CA ASN A 165 14.68 15.41 -49.36
C ASN A 165 13.77 16.66 -49.27
N PRO A 166 14.27 17.84 -48.83
CA PRO A 166 13.48 19.06 -48.74
C PRO A 166 13.06 19.63 -50.10
N ASN A 167 13.69 19.19 -51.20
CA ASN A 167 13.35 19.55 -52.57
C ASN A 167 12.68 18.38 -53.32
N VAL A 168 11.98 17.50 -52.60
CA VAL A 168 11.19 16.41 -53.20
C VAL A 168 10.20 16.96 -54.20
N LYS A 169 10.01 16.25 -55.32
CA LYS A 169 9.01 16.58 -56.34
C LYS A 169 8.36 15.31 -56.83
N PHE A 170 7.06 15.40 -57.07
CA PHE A 170 6.20 14.32 -57.54
C PHE A 170 5.92 14.45 -59.04
N ARG A 171 5.68 13.32 -59.72
CA ARG A 171 5.37 13.28 -61.15
C ARG A 171 4.13 14.12 -61.45
N GLU A 172 4.12 14.76 -62.62
CA GLU A 172 2.92 15.44 -63.13
C GLU A 172 2.02 14.42 -63.85
N GLU A 173 0.70 14.52 -63.66
CA GLU A 173 -0.33 13.65 -64.25
C GLU A 173 -0.27 12.16 -63.83
N ASP A 174 0.46 11.84 -62.75
CA ASP A 174 0.53 10.50 -62.18
C ASP A 174 -0.28 10.44 -60.86
N TRP A 175 -1.46 9.84 -60.96
CA TRP A 175 -2.53 9.93 -59.96
C TRP A 175 -2.49 8.77 -58.97
N LEU A 176 -2.53 9.07 -57.67
CA LEU A 176 -2.56 8.12 -56.57
C LEU A 176 -3.99 7.88 -56.09
N SER A 177 -4.31 6.64 -55.67
CA SER A 177 -5.64 6.28 -55.16
C SER A 177 -5.48 5.50 -53.86
N TRP A 178 -5.86 6.13 -52.74
CA TRP A 178 -5.65 5.56 -51.39
C TRP A 178 -6.92 5.08 -50.70
N LEU A 179 -8.07 5.28 -51.36
CA LEU A 179 -9.35 4.73 -50.97
C LEU A 179 -10.10 4.28 -52.23
N ASN A 180 -10.51 3.01 -52.26
CA ASN A 180 -11.54 2.52 -53.15
C ASN A 180 -12.77 2.10 -52.31
N VAL A 181 -13.94 2.63 -52.64
CA VAL A 181 -15.20 2.25 -51.98
C VAL A 181 -16.09 1.53 -52.97
N SER A 182 -16.60 0.38 -52.56
CA SER A 182 -17.26 -0.55 -53.49
C SER A 182 -18.43 -1.30 -52.87
N ALA A 183 -19.33 -1.79 -53.72
CA ALA A 183 -20.45 -2.65 -53.37
C ALA A 183 -20.94 -3.44 -54.58
N SER A 184 -21.49 -4.63 -54.35
CA SER A 184 -22.10 -5.44 -55.42
C SER A 184 -23.62 -5.28 -55.47
N GLY A 185 -24.23 -5.75 -56.55
CA GLY A 185 -25.68 -5.69 -56.76
C GLY A 185 -26.16 -4.41 -57.45
N PHE A 186 -25.29 -3.68 -58.15
CA PHE A 186 -25.70 -2.53 -58.97
C PHE A 186 -26.36 -3.00 -60.29
N THR A 187 -27.61 -3.45 -60.21
CA THR A 187 -28.31 -4.11 -61.34
C THR A 187 -29.21 -3.14 -62.10
N LEU A 188 -29.39 -3.36 -63.42
CA LEU A 188 -30.35 -2.60 -64.22
C LEU A 188 -31.77 -2.77 -63.66
N PRO A 189 -32.49 -1.67 -63.35
CA PRO A 189 -33.86 -1.73 -62.88
C PRO A 189 -34.86 -2.25 -63.91
N SER A 190 -35.91 -2.91 -63.43
CA SER A 190 -37.02 -3.34 -64.27
C SER A 190 -37.72 -2.18 -65.01
N GLY A 191 -38.13 -2.44 -66.26
CA GLY A 191 -38.82 -1.47 -67.11
C GLY A 191 -37.93 -0.31 -67.61
N ILE A 192 -36.61 -0.48 -67.67
CA ILE A 192 -35.69 0.36 -68.44
C ILE A 192 -35.20 -0.47 -69.64
N GLU A 193 -35.70 -0.16 -70.84
CA GLU A 193 -35.41 -0.91 -72.07
C GLU A 193 -34.49 -0.13 -73.04
N THR A 194 -34.24 1.16 -72.81
CA THR A 194 -33.43 2.01 -73.71
C THR A 194 -32.55 3.01 -72.96
N TYR A 195 -31.47 3.46 -73.62
CA TYR A 195 -30.58 4.51 -73.12
C TYR A 195 -31.34 5.78 -72.70
N ASP A 196 -32.29 6.24 -73.52
CA ASP A 196 -33.06 7.46 -73.23
C ASP A 196 -33.99 7.30 -72.01
N GLN A 197 -34.48 6.09 -71.75
CA GLN A 197 -35.26 5.80 -70.53
C GLN A 197 -34.36 5.76 -69.29
N ASP A 198 -33.16 5.22 -69.43
CA ASP A 198 -32.17 5.11 -68.37
C ASP A 198 -31.70 6.50 -67.91
N VAL A 199 -31.29 7.35 -68.86
CA VAL A 199 -30.89 8.75 -68.62
C VAL A 199 -32.02 9.55 -67.98
N LYS A 200 -33.25 9.43 -68.47
CA LYS A 200 -34.43 10.12 -67.88
C LYS A 200 -34.75 9.70 -66.45
N ARG A 201 -34.25 8.54 -66.00
CA ARG A 201 -34.47 8.03 -64.64
C ARG A 201 -33.27 8.22 -63.71
N GLN A 202 -32.16 8.80 -64.17
CA GLN A 202 -31.03 9.13 -63.30
C GLN A 202 -31.49 10.02 -62.13
N GLN A 203 -30.95 9.77 -60.94
CA GLN A 203 -31.17 10.65 -59.80
C GLN A 203 -30.16 11.79 -59.80
N PRO A 204 -30.58 13.04 -59.55
CA PRO A 204 -29.65 14.15 -59.39
C PRO A 204 -28.78 13.94 -58.15
N GLY A 205 -27.51 14.31 -58.25
CA GLY A 205 -26.61 14.39 -57.09
C GLY A 205 -27.06 15.46 -56.08
N LYS A 206 -26.58 15.36 -54.84
CA LYS A 206 -26.76 16.37 -53.78
C LYS A 206 -25.62 17.38 -53.76
N HIS A 207 -24.45 17.00 -54.24
CA HIS A 207 -23.25 17.81 -54.39
C HIS A 207 -22.84 17.88 -55.87
N TYR A 208 -21.54 17.97 -56.16
CA TYR A 208 -21.06 18.18 -57.53
C TYR A 208 -21.20 16.89 -58.36
N ASN A 209 -22.14 16.89 -59.30
CA ASN A 209 -22.38 15.78 -60.20
C ASN A 209 -22.86 16.33 -61.56
N PHE A 210 -22.08 16.09 -62.62
CA PHE A 210 -22.33 16.70 -63.93
C PHE A 210 -23.54 16.13 -64.69
N ASN A 211 -23.98 14.89 -64.42
CA ASN A 211 -25.05 14.22 -65.20
C ASN A 211 -26.00 13.31 -64.39
N GLY A 212 -25.86 13.23 -63.06
CA GLY A 212 -26.71 12.38 -62.21
C GLY A 212 -26.31 10.90 -62.21
N SER A 213 -26.83 10.15 -61.22
CA SER A 213 -26.48 8.75 -60.99
C SER A 213 -27.53 7.79 -61.53
N ALA A 214 -27.07 6.74 -62.20
CA ALA A 214 -27.83 5.57 -62.62
C ALA A 214 -28.64 4.97 -61.47
N LEU A 215 -29.87 4.50 -61.75
CA LEU A 215 -30.65 3.72 -60.77
C LEU A 215 -30.14 2.27 -60.66
N THR A 216 -30.39 1.64 -59.51
CA THR A 216 -30.28 0.18 -59.30
C THR A 216 -31.55 -0.35 -58.62
N ASP A 217 -31.93 -1.60 -58.91
CA ASP A 217 -33.00 -2.33 -58.18
C ASP A 217 -32.62 -2.60 -56.71
N ASN A 218 -31.32 -2.63 -56.38
CA ASN A 218 -30.86 -2.86 -55.02
C ASN A 218 -31.12 -1.60 -54.18
N GLU A 219 -32.25 -1.59 -53.48
CA GLU A 219 -32.72 -0.43 -52.71
C GLU A 219 -31.73 0.00 -51.64
N ALA A 220 -31.10 -0.95 -50.94
CA ALA A 220 -30.11 -0.64 -49.91
C ALA A 220 -28.85 0.03 -50.50
N LEU A 221 -28.40 -0.42 -51.67
CA LEU A 221 -27.28 0.21 -52.39
C LEU A 221 -27.67 1.57 -52.98
N ARG A 222 -28.87 1.69 -53.55
CA ARG A 222 -29.43 2.97 -54.03
C ARG A 222 -29.46 4.00 -52.90
N ASP A 223 -29.97 3.60 -51.74
CA ASP A 223 -30.10 4.49 -50.58
C ASP A 223 -28.73 4.81 -49.95
N ALA A 224 -27.77 3.87 -49.98
CA ALA A 224 -26.39 4.12 -49.59
C ALA A 224 -25.70 5.14 -50.51
N VAL A 225 -25.77 4.96 -51.83
CA VAL A 225 -25.25 5.91 -52.84
C VAL A 225 -25.87 7.30 -52.66
N ASN A 226 -27.17 7.37 -52.42
CA ASN A 226 -27.88 8.65 -52.32
C ASN A 226 -27.69 9.40 -50.99
N ASN A 227 -27.39 8.71 -49.88
CA ASN A 227 -27.45 9.29 -48.54
C ASN A 227 -26.15 9.22 -47.73
N THR A 228 -25.18 8.40 -48.14
CA THR A 228 -23.86 8.34 -47.50
C THR A 228 -23.00 9.49 -48.01
N LEU A 229 -22.26 10.18 -47.14
CA LEU A 229 -21.32 11.21 -47.55
C LEU A 229 -20.25 10.62 -48.49
N GLY A 230 -20.00 11.29 -49.62
CA GLY A 230 -18.99 10.89 -50.60
C GLY A 230 -17.55 11.06 -50.11
N ILE A 231 -16.60 10.65 -50.95
CA ILE A 231 -15.16 10.75 -50.64
C ILE A 231 -14.74 12.22 -50.63
N GLY A 232 -13.92 12.60 -49.66
CA GLY A 232 -13.39 13.95 -49.51
C GLY A 232 -11.91 13.96 -49.18
N TYR A 233 -11.14 14.71 -49.98
CA TYR A 233 -9.71 14.91 -49.77
C TYR A 233 -9.41 16.33 -49.27
N LYS A 234 -8.56 16.42 -48.25
CA LYS A 234 -7.90 17.65 -47.80
C LYS A 234 -6.40 17.37 -47.66
N ILE A 235 -5.57 18.14 -48.37
CA ILE A 235 -4.12 17.96 -48.39
C ILE A 235 -3.47 19.22 -47.84
N GLU A 236 -2.61 19.05 -46.83
CA GLU A 236 -2.07 20.14 -46.01
C GLU A 236 -0.55 20.06 -45.91
N ALA A 237 0.15 21.03 -46.48
CA ALA A 237 1.58 21.22 -46.27
C ALA A 237 1.84 21.69 -44.83
N ILE A 238 2.72 20.99 -44.10
CA ILE A 238 3.14 21.35 -42.75
C ILE A 238 4.39 22.24 -42.86
N LYS A 239 4.25 23.50 -42.44
CA LYS A 239 5.35 24.48 -42.44
C LYS A 239 6.32 24.24 -41.26
N PRO A 240 7.54 24.81 -41.30
CA PRO A 240 8.54 24.61 -40.25
C PRO A 240 8.13 25.08 -38.84
N ASP A 241 7.13 25.96 -38.73
CA ASP A 241 6.54 26.41 -37.48
C ASP A 241 5.40 25.48 -36.96
N GLY A 242 5.12 24.40 -37.68
CA GLY A 242 4.03 23.47 -37.40
C GLY A 242 2.67 23.89 -37.95
N SER A 243 2.54 25.06 -38.58
CA SER A 243 1.29 25.49 -39.19
C SER A 243 0.94 24.65 -40.43
N LYS A 244 -0.35 24.38 -40.61
CA LYS A 244 -0.88 23.64 -41.77
C LYS A 244 -1.43 24.61 -42.80
N VAL A 245 -1.05 24.43 -44.06
CA VAL A 245 -1.56 25.20 -45.19
C VAL A 245 -2.11 24.24 -46.23
N GLN A 246 -3.40 24.37 -46.53
CA GLN A 246 -4.05 23.57 -47.56
C GLN A 246 -3.50 23.88 -48.96
N THR A 247 -3.27 22.85 -49.78
CA THR A 247 -2.60 22.95 -51.08
C THR A 247 -3.41 22.46 -52.28
N ASN A 248 -4.48 21.70 -52.05
CA ASN A 248 -5.31 21.15 -53.13
C ASN A 248 -6.26 22.17 -53.77
N VAL A 249 -6.32 22.15 -55.10
CA VAL A 249 -7.21 22.98 -55.92
C VAL A 249 -8.43 22.16 -56.30
N GLY A 250 -9.51 22.34 -55.54
CA GLY A 250 -10.81 21.68 -55.72
C GLY A 250 -11.97 22.59 -55.34
N ILE A 251 -13.19 22.24 -55.77
CA ILE A 251 -14.32 23.17 -55.88
C ILE A 251 -14.89 23.55 -54.50
N ASN A 252 -15.07 24.86 -54.27
CA ASN A 252 -15.78 25.53 -53.17
C ASN A 252 -16.50 24.59 -52.16
N SER A 253 -15.78 24.14 -51.13
CA SER A 253 -16.39 23.58 -49.93
C SER A 253 -16.25 24.53 -48.75
N THR A 254 -17.24 24.49 -47.85
CA THR A 254 -17.25 25.31 -46.63
C THR A 254 -16.38 24.74 -45.50
N ASP A 255 -15.82 23.54 -45.68
CA ASP A 255 -14.97 22.83 -44.69
C ASP A 255 -13.52 22.63 -45.15
N GLY A 256 -13.17 23.04 -46.38
CA GLY A 256 -11.84 22.85 -46.97
C GLY A 256 -11.60 21.46 -47.59
N SER A 257 -12.55 20.53 -47.57
CA SER A 257 -12.42 19.25 -48.29
C SER A 257 -13.11 19.31 -49.65
N ALA A 258 -12.41 18.97 -50.74
CA ALA A 258 -13.08 18.79 -52.03
C ALA A 258 -13.76 17.41 -52.02
N ARG A 259 -15.07 17.36 -52.27
CA ARG A 259 -15.89 16.15 -52.19
C ARG A 259 -16.64 15.88 -53.49
N TYR A 260 -16.59 14.64 -53.96
CA TYR A 260 -17.42 14.15 -55.04
C TYR A 260 -18.60 13.34 -54.48
N ASP A 261 -19.76 13.41 -55.14
CA ASP A 261 -20.89 12.53 -54.83
C ASP A 261 -20.58 11.09 -55.23
N TRP A 262 -21.30 10.13 -54.66
CA TRP A 262 -21.33 8.78 -55.21
C TRP A 262 -22.00 8.79 -56.60
N HIS A 263 -21.19 8.67 -57.65
CA HIS A 263 -21.69 8.63 -59.03
C HIS A 263 -21.76 7.22 -59.61
N ALA A 264 -22.67 7.05 -60.56
CA ALA A 264 -22.80 5.86 -61.37
C ALA A 264 -23.24 6.30 -62.76
N ALA A 265 -22.30 6.37 -63.71
CA ALA A 265 -22.53 6.92 -65.03
C ALA A 265 -23.21 5.91 -65.97
N ILE A 266 -24.03 6.45 -66.88
CA ILE A 266 -24.56 5.75 -68.05
C ILE A 266 -23.78 6.24 -69.26
N PHE A 267 -23.25 5.33 -70.06
CA PHE A 267 -22.54 5.65 -71.30
C PHE A 267 -23.30 5.12 -72.52
N ARG A 268 -23.25 5.86 -73.63
CA ARG A 268 -23.67 5.37 -74.95
C ARG A 268 -22.48 5.36 -75.89
N GLN A 269 -22.08 4.18 -76.34
CA GLN A 269 -21.03 4.02 -77.33
C GLN A 269 -21.58 4.15 -78.76
N THR A 270 -20.69 4.48 -79.70
CA THR A 270 -21.03 4.70 -81.13
C THR A 270 -21.01 3.42 -81.97
N LEU A 271 -20.45 2.33 -81.46
CA LEU A 271 -20.37 1.02 -82.11
C LEU A 271 -21.27 0.00 -81.36
N PRO A 272 -21.71 -1.10 -81.99
CA PRO A 272 -22.39 -2.19 -81.30
C PRO A 272 -21.55 -2.79 -80.16
N LEU A 273 -22.20 -3.32 -79.12
CA LEU A 273 -21.53 -4.06 -78.05
C LEU A 273 -21.20 -5.51 -78.48
N SER A 274 -20.27 -6.15 -77.75
CA SER A 274 -20.01 -7.58 -77.94
C SER A 274 -21.21 -8.41 -77.47
N VAL A 275 -21.62 -9.37 -78.31
CA VAL A 275 -22.69 -10.34 -78.00
C VAL A 275 -22.35 -11.26 -76.81
N GLU A 276 -21.09 -11.36 -76.41
CA GLU A 276 -20.67 -12.17 -75.26
C GLU A 276 -20.98 -11.51 -73.91
N ASN A 277 -21.10 -10.18 -73.89
CA ASN A 277 -21.17 -9.34 -72.67
C ASN A 277 -22.32 -8.30 -72.71
N SER A 278 -23.28 -8.45 -73.62
CA SER A 278 -24.45 -7.58 -73.73
C SER A 278 -25.68 -8.33 -74.27
N ALA A 279 -26.86 -7.84 -73.91
CA ALA A 279 -28.15 -8.38 -74.33
C ALA A 279 -29.22 -7.27 -74.36
N SER A 280 -30.43 -7.59 -74.82
CA SER A 280 -31.58 -6.70 -74.62
C SER A 280 -31.94 -6.67 -73.12
N ALA A 281 -32.41 -5.52 -72.61
CA ALA A 281 -32.68 -5.35 -71.19
C ALA A 281 -33.68 -6.39 -70.63
N SER A 282 -34.70 -6.72 -71.41
CA SER A 282 -35.72 -7.74 -71.12
C SER A 282 -35.20 -9.19 -71.14
N GLU A 283 -33.99 -9.45 -71.64
CA GLU A 283 -33.34 -10.77 -71.68
C GLU A 283 -32.37 -10.99 -70.49
N LEU A 284 -32.13 -9.96 -69.67
CA LEU A 284 -31.16 -10.01 -68.58
C LEU A 284 -31.60 -10.92 -67.42
N ARG A 285 -30.68 -11.77 -66.99
CA ARG A 285 -30.81 -12.73 -65.88
C ARG A 285 -29.87 -12.31 -64.75
N LYS A 286 -30.22 -12.62 -63.50
CA LYS A 286 -29.38 -12.35 -62.32
C LYS A 286 -28.95 -13.67 -61.68
N VAL A 287 -27.67 -13.78 -61.31
CA VAL A 287 -27.11 -14.91 -60.54
C VAL A 287 -26.33 -14.35 -59.36
N PHE A 288 -26.39 -15.02 -58.21
CA PHE A 288 -25.76 -14.56 -56.97
C PHE A 288 -24.52 -15.40 -56.60
N LEU A 289 -23.59 -14.80 -55.88
CA LEU A 289 -22.46 -15.46 -55.23
C LEU A 289 -22.43 -15.01 -53.76
N SER A 290 -22.52 -15.95 -52.82
CA SER A 290 -22.56 -15.70 -51.39
C SER A 290 -21.27 -16.18 -50.71
N PHE A 291 -20.69 -15.42 -49.80
CA PHE A 291 -19.60 -15.87 -48.93
C PHE A 291 -20.16 -16.26 -47.56
N ARG A 292 -19.73 -17.39 -47.00
CA ARG A 292 -20.24 -17.91 -45.71
C ARG A 292 -19.13 -18.50 -44.85
N ASP A 293 -19.26 -18.36 -43.53
CA ASP A 293 -18.48 -19.17 -42.59
C ASP A 293 -19.04 -20.60 -42.54
N ILE A 294 -18.20 -21.63 -42.61
CA ILE A 294 -18.60 -23.03 -42.41
C ILE A 294 -19.23 -23.27 -41.02
N ALA A 295 -18.93 -22.44 -40.03
CA ALA A 295 -19.54 -22.47 -38.71
C ALA A 295 -20.94 -21.81 -38.68
N SER A 296 -21.35 -21.11 -39.74
CA SER A 296 -22.66 -20.47 -39.90
C SER A 296 -23.17 -20.60 -41.35
N PRO A 297 -23.34 -21.84 -41.86
CA PRO A 297 -23.47 -22.11 -43.30
C PRO A 297 -24.78 -21.62 -43.93
N ASN A 298 -25.71 -21.11 -43.13
CA ASN A 298 -27.00 -20.57 -43.58
C ASN A 298 -27.03 -19.02 -43.63
N ALA A 299 -25.95 -18.35 -43.22
CA ALA A 299 -25.85 -16.89 -43.18
C ALA A 299 -24.74 -16.39 -44.10
N ASP A 300 -25.07 -15.43 -44.98
CA ASP A 300 -24.08 -14.72 -45.79
C ASP A 300 -23.27 -13.76 -44.90
N LEU A 301 -21.96 -13.66 -45.13
CA LEU A 301 -21.07 -12.72 -44.45
C LEU A 301 -21.44 -11.25 -44.81
N PRO A 302 -21.16 -10.26 -43.96
CA PRO A 302 -21.48 -8.85 -44.23
C PRO A 302 -20.82 -8.36 -45.53
N ASN A 303 -21.62 -7.84 -46.46
CA ASN A 303 -21.22 -7.47 -47.83
C ASN A 303 -20.67 -8.62 -48.70
N GLY A 304 -20.84 -9.87 -48.24
CA GLY A 304 -20.44 -11.08 -48.92
C GLY A 304 -21.46 -11.61 -49.94
N THR A 305 -22.38 -10.79 -50.45
CA THR A 305 -23.31 -11.19 -51.51
C THR A 305 -23.02 -10.39 -52.78
N PHE A 306 -22.56 -11.08 -53.82
CA PHE A 306 -22.25 -10.54 -55.14
C PHE A 306 -23.33 -10.92 -56.14
N THR A 307 -23.58 -10.06 -57.13
CA THR A 307 -24.54 -10.32 -58.20
C THR A 307 -23.84 -10.21 -59.55
N ALA A 308 -24.09 -11.16 -60.44
CA ALA A 308 -23.78 -11.07 -61.86
C ALA A 308 -25.08 -10.85 -62.65
N GLN A 309 -25.06 -10.03 -63.71
CA GLN A 309 -26.21 -9.79 -64.58
C GLN A 309 -25.81 -9.85 -66.05
N GLY A 310 -26.51 -10.66 -66.85
CA GLY A 310 -26.21 -10.88 -68.27
C GLY A 310 -27.35 -11.61 -68.99
N GLY A 311 -27.33 -11.61 -70.32
CA GLY A 311 -28.28 -12.34 -71.15
C GLY A 311 -27.92 -13.82 -71.31
N GLU A 312 -28.82 -14.58 -71.91
CA GLU A 312 -28.66 -16.03 -72.12
C GLU A 312 -27.40 -16.36 -72.94
N GLY A 313 -26.60 -17.32 -72.46
CA GLY A 313 -25.34 -17.72 -73.08
C GLY A 313 -24.13 -16.82 -72.82
N ASN A 314 -24.30 -15.64 -72.20
CA ASN A 314 -23.18 -14.82 -71.69
C ASN A 314 -22.45 -15.55 -70.55
N LYS A 315 -21.17 -15.26 -70.36
CA LYS A 315 -20.34 -15.84 -69.28
C LYS A 315 -20.75 -15.25 -67.92
N ILE A 316 -20.78 -16.07 -66.87
CA ILE A 316 -20.98 -15.58 -65.50
C ILE A 316 -19.63 -15.12 -64.93
N GLU A 317 -19.57 -13.86 -64.48
CA GLU A 317 -18.41 -13.26 -63.81
C GLU A 317 -18.88 -12.45 -62.59
N PHE A 318 -18.15 -12.56 -61.47
CA PHE A 318 -18.48 -11.88 -60.21
C PHE A 318 -17.46 -10.79 -59.89
N SER A 319 -17.57 -9.67 -60.62
CA SER A 319 -16.73 -8.48 -60.44
C SER A 319 -16.57 -8.11 -58.97
N GLY A 320 -15.31 -7.98 -58.53
CA GLY A 320 -14.94 -7.60 -57.17
C GLY A 320 -14.96 -8.71 -56.10
N ALA A 321 -15.53 -9.88 -56.38
CA ALA A 321 -15.56 -10.99 -55.41
C ALA A 321 -14.16 -11.44 -54.98
N ASN A 322 -13.20 -11.43 -55.91
CA ASN A 322 -11.78 -11.69 -55.65
C ASN A 322 -11.17 -10.70 -54.63
N ASN A 323 -11.54 -9.42 -54.70
CA ASN A 323 -11.06 -8.40 -53.77
C ASN A 323 -11.63 -8.62 -52.37
N TYR A 324 -12.90 -9.02 -52.27
CA TYR A 324 -13.54 -9.33 -51.00
C TYR A 324 -13.02 -10.63 -50.37
N LEU A 325 -12.72 -11.68 -51.17
CA LEU A 325 -12.01 -12.86 -50.67
C LEU A 325 -10.62 -12.51 -50.12
N ASN A 326 -9.88 -11.63 -50.80
CA ASN A 326 -8.59 -11.15 -50.32
C ASN A 326 -8.71 -10.31 -49.03
N TYR A 327 -9.73 -9.45 -48.92
CA TYR A 327 -10.05 -8.74 -47.69
C TYR A 327 -10.35 -9.70 -46.54
N LEU A 328 -11.26 -10.66 -46.73
CA LEU A 328 -11.58 -11.66 -45.71
C LEU A 328 -10.38 -12.51 -45.31
N LYS A 329 -9.44 -12.77 -46.23
CA LYS A 329 -8.18 -13.48 -45.95
C LYS A 329 -7.18 -12.63 -45.17
N GLN A 330 -7.03 -11.36 -45.50
CA GLN A 330 -6.00 -10.48 -44.93
C GLN A 330 -6.44 -9.79 -43.64
N SER A 331 -7.71 -9.38 -43.54
CA SER A 331 -8.27 -8.62 -42.42
C SER A 331 -9.01 -9.51 -41.42
N ASP A 332 -9.86 -10.42 -41.90
CA ASP A 332 -10.69 -11.28 -41.02
C ASP A 332 -10.12 -12.70 -40.80
N ASN A 333 -9.02 -13.01 -41.49
CA ASN A 333 -8.28 -14.28 -41.46
C ASN A 333 -9.13 -15.52 -41.76
N TYR A 334 -9.94 -15.43 -42.81
CA TYR A 334 -10.62 -16.57 -43.40
C TYR A 334 -9.74 -17.31 -44.42
N LEU A 335 -9.83 -18.64 -44.41
CA LEU A 335 -9.28 -19.52 -45.43
C LEU A 335 -10.40 -20.10 -46.30
N LEU A 336 -10.13 -20.25 -47.59
CA LEU A 336 -11.05 -20.87 -48.54
C LEU A 336 -11.14 -22.39 -48.31
N ASP A 337 -12.31 -22.84 -47.87
CA ASP A 337 -12.59 -24.25 -47.55
C ASP A 337 -13.08 -25.00 -48.80
N HIS A 338 -14.22 -24.60 -49.37
CA HIS A 338 -14.75 -25.11 -50.64
C HIS A 338 -15.71 -24.10 -51.31
N VAL A 339 -16.13 -24.38 -52.54
CA VAL A 339 -17.11 -23.58 -53.29
C VAL A 339 -18.17 -24.50 -53.88
N VAL A 340 -19.44 -24.09 -53.85
CA VAL A 340 -20.57 -24.85 -54.39
C VAL A 340 -21.40 -24.00 -55.35
N SER A 341 -22.10 -24.67 -56.28
CA SER A 341 -23.29 -24.14 -56.95
C SER A 341 -24.53 -24.61 -56.20
N SER A 342 -25.59 -23.80 -56.16
CA SER A 342 -26.83 -24.07 -55.42
C SER A 342 -28.06 -23.84 -56.30
N ASN A 343 -28.90 -24.87 -56.42
CA ASN A 343 -30.14 -24.80 -57.18
C ASN A 343 -31.28 -25.40 -56.34
N HIS A 344 -32.27 -24.58 -55.99
CA HIS A 344 -33.38 -24.95 -55.08
C HIS A 344 -32.90 -25.63 -53.77
N ASN A 345 -31.84 -25.08 -53.16
CA ASN A 345 -31.17 -25.59 -51.95
C ASN A 345 -30.41 -26.92 -52.11
N ASN A 346 -30.31 -27.49 -53.32
CA ASN A 346 -29.38 -28.58 -53.59
C ASN A 346 -28.02 -27.99 -53.96
N GLU A 347 -26.99 -28.30 -53.17
CA GLU A 347 -25.62 -27.82 -53.38
C GLU A 347 -24.76 -28.86 -54.10
N THR A 348 -23.97 -28.41 -55.08
CA THR A 348 -23.01 -29.23 -55.84
C THR A 348 -21.63 -28.58 -55.76
N GLN A 349 -20.64 -29.31 -55.25
CA GLN A 349 -19.29 -28.78 -55.09
C GLN A 349 -18.61 -28.53 -56.44
N LEU A 350 -18.03 -27.34 -56.60
CA LEU A 350 -17.19 -26.97 -57.73
C LEU A 350 -15.76 -27.44 -57.49
N ALA A 351 -15.10 -27.93 -58.54
CA ALA A 351 -13.68 -28.24 -58.51
C ALA A 351 -12.86 -26.94 -58.37
N PHE A 352 -11.78 -27.00 -57.59
CA PHE A 352 -10.82 -25.90 -57.52
C PHE A 352 -10.07 -25.71 -58.85
N PRO A 353 -9.73 -24.46 -59.23
CA PRO A 353 -8.76 -24.19 -60.28
C PRO A 353 -7.42 -24.89 -60.01
N SER A 354 -6.72 -25.29 -61.08
CA SER A 354 -5.45 -26.01 -60.98
C SER A 354 -4.29 -25.13 -60.48
N GLY A 355 -3.44 -25.68 -59.62
CA GLY A 355 -2.21 -25.01 -59.16
C GLY A 355 -2.47 -23.87 -58.16
N ASN A 356 -1.74 -22.76 -58.30
CA ASN A 356 -1.82 -21.63 -57.36
C ASN A 356 -3.13 -20.82 -57.46
N ASP A 357 -3.96 -21.08 -58.48
CA ASP A 357 -5.21 -20.35 -58.73
C ASP A 357 -6.37 -20.72 -57.78
N LYS A 358 -6.17 -21.57 -56.75
CA LYS A 358 -7.21 -21.91 -55.74
C LYS A 358 -7.92 -20.68 -55.17
N TYR A 359 -7.18 -19.60 -54.89
CA TYR A 359 -7.72 -18.36 -54.31
C TYR A 359 -8.20 -17.34 -55.34
N ASN A 360 -8.22 -17.69 -56.64
CA ASN A 360 -8.58 -16.80 -57.73
C ASN A 360 -9.98 -17.14 -58.25
N LEU A 361 -10.99 -16.43 -57.75
CA LEU A 361 -12.40 -16.66 -58.09
C LEU A 361 -12.70 -16.49 -59.58
N ASP A 362 -11.96 -15.64 -60.30
CA ASP A 362 -12.12 -15.46 -61.77
C ASP A 362 -11.70 -16.71 -62.59
N LYS A 363 -11.06 -17.70 -61.95
CA LYS A 363 -10.64 -18.97 -62.56
C LYS A 363 -11.61 -20.12 -62.33
N PHE A 364 -12.63 -19.94 -61.49
CA PHE A 364 -13.66 -20.97 -61.27
C PHE A 364 -14.58 -21.08 -62.48
N ALA A 365 -15.06 -22.30 -62.73
CA ALA A 365 -15.99 -22.58 -63.81
C ALA A 365 -17.44 -22.20 -63.42
N TRP A 366 -17.73 -20.90 -63.35
CA TRP A 366 -19.07 -20.37 -63.03
C TRP A 366 -20.12 -20.67 -64.12
N GLY A 367 -19.69 -21.03 -65.33
CA GLY A 367 -20.58 -21.34 -66.44
C GLY A 367 -21.15 -20.10 -67.16
N LYS A 368 -22.38 -20.24 -67.65
CA LYS A 368 -23.10 -19.24 -68.46
C LYS A 368 -24.49 -18.97 -67.88
N PHE A 369 -25.11 -17.85 -68.24
CA PHE A 369 -26.50 -17.59 -67.87
C PHE A 369 -27.45 -18.47 -68.71
N GLU A 370 -28.21 -19.36 -68.06
CA GLU A 370 -29.19 -20.26 -68.70
C GLU A 370 -30.38 -20.48 -67.76
N ASN A 371 -31.53 -20.92 -68.28
CA ASN A 371 -32.75 -21.19 -67.48
C ASN A 371 -32.58 -22.32 -66.44
N THR A 372 -31.59 -23.20 -66.62
CA THR A 372 -31.36 -24.41 -65.82
C THR A 372 -30.21 -24.30 -64.82
N ASN A 373 -29.42 -23.22 -64.87
CA ASN A 373 -28.21 -23.07 -64.06
C ASN A 373 -28.52 -22.62 -62.63
N ALA A 374 -27.51 -22.74 -61.75
CA ALA A 374 -27.64 -22.40 -60.35
C ALA A 374 -28.09 -20.94 -60.14
N SER A 375 -29.10 -20.74 -59.29
CA SER A 375 -29.55 -19.39 -58.93
C SER A 375 -28.58 -18.69 -57.98
N ARG A 376 -27.73 -19.46 -57.28
CA ARG A 376 -26.69 -18.97 -56.38
C ARG A 376 -25.45 -19.87 -56.41
N PHE A 377 -24.27 -19.27 -56.26
CA PHE A 377 -23.04 -19.94 -55.87
C PHE A 377 -22.68 -19.56 -54.43
N ILE A 378 -21.96 -20.42 -53.70
CA ILE A 378 -21.55 -20.16 -52.32
C ILE A 378 -20.08 -20.48 -52.14
N VAL A 379 -19.33 -19.54 -51.58
CA VAL A 379 -17.93 -19.66 -51.16
C VAL A 379 -17.91 -19.92 -49.65
N TYR A 380 -17.55 -21.13 -49.26
CA TYR A 380 -17.42 -21.52 -47.88
C TYR A 380 -16.01 -21.25 -47.36
N LEU A 381 -15.95 -20.57 -46.21
CA LEU A 381 -14.74 -20.09 -45.58
C LEU A 381 -14.62 -20.62 -44.16
N LYS A 382 -13.40 -20.89 -43.72
CA LYS A 382 -13.06 -21.29 -42.35
C LYS A 382 -12.21 -20.23 -41.68
N LYS A 383 -12.61 -19.76 -40.50
CA LYS A 383 -11.81 -18.82 -39.72
C LYS A 383 -10.54 -19.51 -39.19
N ASN A 384 -9.40 -18.84 -39.36
CA ASN A 384 -8.08 -19.41 -39.10
C ASN A 384 -7.51 -18.86 -37.79
N SER A 385 -7.68 -19.61 -36.69
CA SER A 385 -7.32 -19.18 -35.33
C SER A 385 -6.47 -20.21 -34.61
N ALA A 386 -5.56 -19.73 -33.75
CA ALA A 386 -4.80 -20.55 -32.82
C ALA A 386 -5.06 -20.12 -31.37
N SER A 387 -4.63 -20.97 -30.43
CA SER A 387 -4.79 -20.72 -29.00
C SER A 387 -3.66 -21.32 -28.19
N PHE A 388 -3.22 -20.60 -27.17
CA PHE A 388 -2.31 -21.08 -26.12
C PHE A 388 -2.81 -20.57 -24.76
N ASN A 389 -2.27 -21.11 -23.67
CA ASN A 389 -2.61 -20.71 -22.31
C ASN A 389 -1.43 -20.02 -21.62
N ILE A 390 -1.74 -19.12 -20.69
CA ILE A 390 -0.78 -18.58 -19.72
C ILE A 390 -1.11 -19.18 -18.36
N HIS A 391 -0.15 -19.88 -17.76
CA HIS A 391 -0.30 -20.58 -16.48
C HIS A 391 0.48 -19.88 -15.36
N TYR A 392 -0.06 -19.94 -14.14
CA TYR A 392 0.64 -19.54 -12.92
C TYR A 392 1.03 -20.78 -12.10
N ILE A 393 2.34 -20.96 -11.89
CA ILE A 393 2.93 -22.12 -11.22
C ILE A 393 3.48 -21.70 -9.85
N ASP A 394 3.00 -22.32 -8.79
CA ASP A 394 3.62 -22.26 -7.46
C ASP A 394 4.81 -23.22 -7.39
N VAL A 395 5.98 -22.67 -7.03
CA VAL A 395 7.21 -23.45 -6.80
C VAL A 395 7.60 -23.51 -5.31
N GLY A 396 6.67 -23.14 -4.42
CA GLY A 396 6.74 -23.29 -2.98
C GLY A 396 7.87 -22.50 -2.33
N ARG A 397 8.47 -23.07 -1.28
CA ARG A 397 9.53 -22.46 -0.45
C ARG A 397 10.95 -22.60 -1.06
N THR A 398 11.08 -22.45 -2.37
CA THR A 398 12.34 -22.75 -3.09
C THR A 398 13.37 -21.62 -3.05
N ASN A 399 14.65 -21.98 -2.89
CA ASN A 399 15.79 -21.07 -3.07
C ASN A 399 16.26 -20.99 -4.53
N LYS A 400 15.70 -21.80 -5.44
CA LYS A 400 15.99 -21.76 -6.88
C LYS A 400 15.48 -20.42 -7.45
N THR A 401 16.30 -19.77 -8.28
CA THR A 401 15.99 -18.44 -8.85
C THR A 401 15.71 -18.48 -10.36
N SER A 402 16.00 -19.59 -11.03
CA SER A 402 15.79 -19.75 -12.47
C SER A 402 15.86 -21.22 -12.89
N GLY A 403 15.50 -21.50 -14.14
CA GLY A 403 15.54 -22.86 -14.72
C GLY A 403 14.34 -23.71 -14.30
N PHE A 404 13.20 -23.07 -14.01
CA PHE A 404 11.93 -23.76 -13.82
C PHE A 404 11.39 -24.29 -15.15
N THR A 405 10.66 -25.40 -15.07
CA THR A 405 10.05 -26.07 -16.22
C THR A 405 8.56 -26.25 -15.97
N SER A 406 7.80 -26.47 -17.05
CA SER A 406 6.36 -26.69 -16.95
C SER A 406 5.98 -27.88 -16.06
N LYS A 407 6.92 -28.78 -15.72
CA LYS A 407 6.75 -29.96 -14.86
C LYS A 407 6.94 -29.71 -13.36
N ASP A 408 7.31 -28.50 -12.95
CA ASP A 408 7.39 -28.09 -11.55
C ASP A 408 5.94 -27.84 -11.00
N GLU A 409 4.98 -28.71 -11.34
CA GLU A 409 3.52 -28.49 -11.33
C GLU A 409 2.89 -28.55 -9.94
N ASN A 410 2.88 -27.42 -9.22
CA ASN A 410 1.69 -27.02 -8.47
C ASN A 410 1.06 -25.83 -9.21
N VAL A 411 0.14 -26.08 -10.14
CA VAL A 411 -0.66 -24.98 -10.73
C VAL A 411 -1.42 -24.30 -9.59
N ILE A 412 -1.52 -22.97 -9.61
CA ILE A 412 -2.29 -22.19 -8.63
C ILE A 412 -3.78 -22.34 -8.96
N ASP A 413 -4.29 -23.55 -8.72
CA ASP A 413 -5.61 -24.02 -9.16
C ASP A 413 -6.72 -23.51 -8.25
N ASN A 414 -7.00 -22.22 -8.41
CA ASN A 414 -8.22 -21.57 -7.94
C ASN A 414 -9.18 -21.26 -9.12
N GLY A 415 -8.94 -21.88 -10.29
CA GLY A 415 -9.76 -21.75 -11.50
C GLY A 415 -9.88 -20.34 -12.12
N SER A 416 -9.14 -19.34 -11.63
CA SER A 416 -9.35 -17.92 -11.94
C SER A 416 -8.14 -17.17 -12.52
N HIS A 417 -6.96 -17.79 -12.60
CA HIS A 417 -5.71 -17.10 -13.00
C HIS A 417 -5.13 -17.59 -14.33
N ASP A 418 -5.49 -18.79 -14.80
CA ASP A 418 -5.05 -19.28 -16.11
C ASP A 418 -5.78 -18.53 -17.23
N ILE A 419 -5.01 -17.96 -18.17
CA ILE A 419 -5.54 -17.11 -19.23
C ILE A 419 -5.44 -17.87 -20.56
N LYS A 420 -6.60 -18.28 -21.08
CA LYS A 420 -6.69 -18.84 -22.43
C LYS A 420 -6.70 -17.73 -23.48
N VAL A 421 -5.62 -17.63 -24.24
CA VAL A 421 -5.49 -16.67 -25.34
C VAL A 421 -5.98 -17.33 -26.64
N ASN A 422 -7.07 -16.82 -27.21
CA ASN A 422 -7.57 -17.23 -28.53
C ASN A 422 -7.46 -16.03 -29.48
N SER A 423 -6.78 -16.18 -30.61
CA SER A 423 -6.60 -15.09 -31.59
C SER A 423 -6.50 -15.66 -33.01
N PRO A 424 -6.87 -14.90 -34.05
CA PRO A 424 -6.53 -15.25 -35.43
C PRO A 424 -5.01 -15.50 -35.58
N LEU A 425 -4.63 -16.35 -36.52
CA LEU A 425 -3.20 -16.54 -36.86
C LEU A 425 -2.57 -15.26 -37.46
N ASN A 426 -1.33 -14.98 -37.12
CA ASN A 426 -0.58 -13.78 -37.52
C ASN A 426 -1.16 -12.42 -37.06
N SER A 427 -2.22 -12.38 -36.26
CA SER A 427 -2.67 -11.13 -35.62
C SER A 427 -1.95 -10.87 -34.30
N SER A 428 -1.81 -9.59 -33.97
CA SER A 428 -1.35 -9.16 -32.65
C SER A 428 -2.35 -9.55 -31.57
N TYR A 429 -1.84 -9.96 -30.40
CA TYR A 429 -2.62 -10.13 -29.18
C TYR A 429 -1.94 -9.38 -28.03
N ASP A 430 -2.76 -8.85 -27.13
CA ASP A 430 -2.30 -8.21 -25.89
C ASP A 430 -3.32 -8.52 -24.78
N VAL A 431 -2.92 -9.39 -23.86
CA VAL A 431 -3.68 -9.77 -22.66
C VAL A 431 -2.96 -9.33 -21.39
N THR A 432 -2.00 -8.40 -21.49
CA THR A 432 -1.22 -7.91 -20.34
C THR A 432 -2.10 -7.30 -19.25
N GLY A 433 -3.20 -6.65 -19.62
CA GLY A 433 -4.22 -6.12 -18.70
C GLY A 433 -5.07 -7.19 -17.98
N SER A 434 -4.99 -8.45 -18.40
CA SER A 434 -5.66 -9.60 -17.78
C SER A 434 -4.75 -10.45 -16.91
N LEU A 435 -3.42 -10.21 -16.94
CA LEU A 435 -2.46 -10.91 -16.08
C LEU A 435 -2.76 -10.61 -14.60
N TRP A 436 -2.58 -11.63 -13.75
CA TRP A 436 -2.62 -11.46 -12.30
C TRP A 436 -1.48 -10.52 -11.88
N LYS A 437 -1.85 -9.42 -11.22
CA LYS A 437 -0.96 -8.29 -11.00
C LYS A 437 0.03 -8.53 -9.85
N PRO A 438 1.22 -7.91 -9.88
CA PRO A 438 2.18 -7.98 -8.79
C PRO A 438 1.61 -7.66 -7.42
N GLU A 439 0.81 -6.60 -7.32
CA GLU A 439 0.24 -6.20 -6.03
C GLU A 439 -0.80 -7.20 -5.51
N ASP A 440 -1.36 -8.07 -6.35
CA ASP A 440 -2.41 -9.02 -5.99
C ASP A 440 -1.82 -10.37 -5.56
N TYR A 441 -0.87 -10.95 -6.33
CA TYR A 441 -0.18 -12.16 -5.86
C TYR A 441 0.71 -11.90 -4.63
N GLU A 442 1.25 -10.68 -4.47
CA GLU A 442 1.97 -10.30 -3.25
C GLU A 442 1.08 -10.21 -2.00
N LYS A 443 -0.21 -9.84 -2.13
CA LYS A 443 -1.18 -9.88 -1.03
C LYS A 443 -1.52 -11.32 -0.63
N GLU A 444 -1.62 -12.20 -1.62
CA GLU A 444 -1.85 -13.63 -1.38
C GLU A 444 -0.62 -14.34 -0.78
N GLY A 445 0.55 -13.71 -0.85
CA GLY A 445 1.77 -14.15 -0.16
C GLY A 445 2.81 -14.77 -1.07
N PHE A 446 2.69 -14.58 -2.38
CA PHE A 446 3.67 -14.98 -3.37
C PHE A 446 4.67 -13.86 -3.68
N GLU A 447 5.75 -14.23 -4.36
CA GLU A 447 6.65 -13.30 -5.06
C GLU A 447 7.09 -13.92 -6.40
N LEU A 448 7.26 -13.08 -7.42
CA LEU A 448 7.66 -13.49 -8.76
C LEU A 448 9.10 -13.99 -8.75
N ILE A 449 9.36 -15.14 -9.39
CA ILE A 449 10.71 -15.69 -9.52
C ILE A 449 11.17 -15.89 -10.97
N GLN A 450 10.26 -16.19 -11.91
CA GLN A 450 10.60 -16.33 -13.34
C GLN A 450 9.38 -16.05 -14.22
N GLU A 451 9.53 -15.20 -15.23
CA GLU A 451 8.54 -14.99 -16.31
C GLU A 451 9.21 -14.96 -17.69
N PRO A 452 8.47 -15.21 -18.80
CA PRO A 452 8.98 -15.04 -20.16
C PRO A 452 9.14 -13.57 -20.55
N GLU A 453 10.18 -13.24 -21.32
CA GLU A 453 10.49 -11.88 -21.80
C GLU A 453 9.34 -11.17 -22.54
N LYS A 454 8.41 -11.94 -23.13
CA LYS A 454 7.22 -11.45 -23.84
C LYS A 454 5.95 -12.18 -23.38
N ILE A 455 5.69 -12.08 -22.08
CA ILE A 455 4.47 -12.60 -21.45
C ILE A 455 3.23 -11.81 -21.91
N GLY A 456 2.15 -12.50 -22.26
CA GLY A 456 0.85 -11.87 -22.54
C GLY A 456 0.76 -10.98 -23.78
N LYS A 457 1.82 -10.80 -24.58
CA LYS A 457 1.81 -9.94 -25.78
C LYS A 457 2.68 -10.49 -26.90
N GLY A 458 2.16 -10.49 -28.14
CA GLY A 458 2.91 -10.97 -29.30
C GLY A 458 2.08 -11.05 -30.58
N ILE A 459 2.62 -11.76 -31.57
CA ILE A 459 1.90 -12.17 -32.78
C ILE A 459 1.54 -13.65 -32.61
N MET A 460 0.27 -14.01 -32.82
CA MET A 460 -0.20 -15.39 -32.67
C MET A 460 0.34 -16.28 -33.80
N THR A 461 0.90 -17.45 -33.46
CA THR A 461 1.37 -18.46 -34.42
C THR A 461 0.71 -19.81 -34.20
N ASP A 462 0.80 -20.70 -35.19
CA ASP A 462 0.19 -22.05 -35.19
C ASP A 462 0.94 -23.05 -34.30
N THR A 463 2.15 -22.70 -33.92
CA THR A 463 3.07 -23.47 -33.07
C THR A 463 3.37 -22.78 -31.75
N MET A 464 2.55 -21.80 -31.34
CA MET A 464 2.77 -21.04 -30.12
C MET A 464 2.63 -21.94 -28.87
N PRO A 465 3.69 -22.10 -28.05
CA PRO A 465 3.60 -22.87 -26.83
C PRO A 465 2.89 -22.09 -25.72
N ASP A 466 2.37 -22.82 -24.74
CA ASP A 466 1.88 -22.24 -23.49
C ASP A 466 3.00 -21.46 -22.76
N GLN A 467 2.60 -20.37 -22.10
CA GLN A 467 3.48 -19.49 -21.34
C GLN A 467 3.32 -19.78 -19.84
N TYR A 468 4.40 -19.68 -19.07
CA TYR A 468 4.43 -20.05 -17.65
C TYR A 468 5.06 -18.94 -16.81
N ILE A 469 4.32 -18.46 -15.81
CA ILE A 469 4.79 -17.52 -14.79
C ILE A 469 5.01 -18.32 -13.52
N TYR A 470 6.21 -18.25 -12.94
CA TYR A 470 6.57 -18.98 -11.74
C TYR A 470 6.59 -18.02 -10.56
N LEU A 471 5.82 -18.38 -9.53
CA LEU A 471 5.70 -17.67 -8.27
C LEU A 471 6.21 -18.57 -7.14
N ARG A 472 6.87 -18.00 -6.14
CA ARG A 472 7.29 -18.72 -4.93
C ARG A 472 6.69 -18.09 -3.69
N HIS A 473 6.69 -18.81 -2.57
CA HIS A 473 6.19 -18.28 -1.30
C HIS A 473 7.09 -17.14 -0.78
N LYS A 474 6.49 -16.02 -0.39
CA LYS A 474 7.17 -14.86 0.21
C LYS A 474 7.52 -15.16 1.66
N ILE A 475 8.81 -15.29 1.97
CA ILE A 475 9.27 -15.70 3.30
C ILE A 475 9.77 -14.50 4.11
N THR A 476 9.20 -14.29 5.30
CA THR A 476 9.68 -13.26 6.24
C THR A 476 10.35 -13.90 7.46
N ASN A 477 11.37 -13.23 8.00
CA ASN A 477 12.08 -13.71 9.20
C ASN A 477 11.34 -13.29 10.48
N ILE A 478 11.26 -14.20 11.44
CA ILE A 478 10.71 -13.96 12.78
C ILE A 478 11.88 -13.82 13.75
N SER A 479 11.87 -12.74 14.53
CA SER A 479 12.81 -12.50 15.62
C SER A 479 12.07 -11.93 16.84
N LYS A 480 12.28 -12.53 18.01
CA LYS A 480 11.73 -12.08 19.29
C LYS A 480 12.70 -12.47 20.41
N SER A 481 12.83 -11.67 21.45
CA SER A 481 13.56 -12.07 22.67
C SER A 481 12.62 -12.14 23.88
N LYS A 482 13.03 -12.91 24.89
CA LYS A 482 12.51 -12.85 26.25
C LYS A 482 13.65 -13.07 27.23
N THR A 483 13.71 -12.24 28.25
CA THR A 483 14.67 -12.35 29.35
C THR A 483 13.94 -12.78 30.61
N ILE A 484 14.56 -13.68 31.37
CA ILE A 484 14.16 -14.09 32.70
C ILE A 484 15.16 -13.50 33.69
N HIS A 485 14.66 -12.89 34.76
CA HIS A 485 15.46 -12.23 35.79
C HIS A 485 15.43 -13.02 37.10
N GLU A 486 16.60 -13.34 37.66
CA GLU A 486 16.76 -13.75 39.06
C GLU A 486 17.18 -12.54 39.89
N LYS A 487 16.47 -12.26 40.98
CA LYS A 487 16.72 -11.11 41.86
C LYS A 487 16.59 -11.50 43.33
N ILE A 488 17.68 -11.38 44.09
CA ILE A 488 17.72 -11.65 45.53
C ILE A 488 18.01 -10.35 46.28
N LYS A 489 17.04 -9.85 47.05
CA LYS A 489 17.21 -8.73 47.97
C LYS A 489 17.72 -9.23 49.31
N TYR A 490 18.65 -8.51 49.94
CA TYR A 490 19.12 -8.78 51.29
C TYR A 490 18.74 -7.62 52.19
N LEU A 491 17.79 -7.81 53.09
CA LEU A 491 17.19 -6.75 53.93
C LEU A 491 17.37 -7.08 55.43
N TYR A 492 17.28 -6.10 56.31
CA TYR A 492 17.05 -6.36 57.74
C TYR A 492 15.54 -6.39 58.05
N GLU A 493 15.17 -6.72 59.30
CA GLU A 493 13.78 -6.71 59.80
C GLU A 493 13.03 -5.37 59.61
N ASN A 494 13.75 -4.25 59.53
CA ASN A 494 13.19 -2.91 59.27
C ASN A 494 13.04 -2.58 57.77
N GLY A 495 13.36 -3.52 56.86
CA GLY A 495 13.30 -3.33 55.42
C GLY A 495 14.47 -2.59 54.77
N THR A 496 15.46 -2.08 55.52
CA THR A 496 16.64 -1.43 54.92
C THR A 496 17.62 -2.48 54.37
N GLU A 497 18.37 -2.14 53.32
CA GLU A 497 19.30 -3.07 52.67
C GLU A 497 20.45 -3.50 53.61
N ALA A 498 20.64 -4.80 53.73
CA ALA A 498 21.66 -5.44 54.57
C ALA A 498 22.93 -5.79 53.78
N PHE A 499 22.78 -6.09 52.48
CA PHE A 499 23.83 -6.32 51.48
C PHE A 499 23.28 -5.96 50.09
N PRO A 500 24.13 -5.58 49.11
CA PRO A 500 23.69 -5.26 47.76
C PRO A 500 22.84 -6.36 47.13
N THR A 501 21.70 -5.98 46.57
CA THR A 501 20.80 -6.85 45.82
C THR A 501 21.56 -7.61 44.71
N TYR A 502 21.46 -8.95 44.72
CA TYR A 502 21.96 -9.79 43.63
C TYR A 502 20.95 -9.78 42.48
N GLN A 503 21.45 -9.65 41.25
CA GLN A 503 20.66 -9.81 40.05
C GLN A 503 21.44 -10.58 38.99
N LYS A 504 20.75 -11.47 38.26
CA LYS A 504 21.29 -12.18 37.11
C LYS A 504 20.17 -12.42 36.09
N ASP A 505 20.53 -12.33 34.81
CA ASP A 505 19.58 -12.42 33.70
C ASP A 505 19.92 -13.62 32.80
N ILE A 506 18.91 -14.29 32.25
CA ILE A 506 19.02 -15.30 31.18
C ILE A 506 18.13 -14.86 30.03
N THR A 507 18.73 -14.62 28.85
CA THR A 507 18.01 -14.16 27.65
C THR A 507 17.89 -15.26 26.62
N PHE A 508 16.65 -15.55 26.22
CA PHE A 508 16.30 -16.43 25.11
C PHE A 508 15.93 -15.60 23.87
N ASN A 509 16.42 -16.03 22.72
CA ASN A 509 16.15 -15.40 21.42
C ASN A 509 15.45 -16.40 20.50
N LEU A 510 14.22 -16.11 20.10
CA LEU A 510 13.45 -16.84 19.13
C LEU A 510 13.89 -16.45 17.72
N SER A 511 14.22 -17.45 16.91
CA SER A 511 14.44 -17.31 15.47
C SER A 511 13.51 -18.24 14.70
N GLY A 512 13.10 -17.83 13.51
CA GLY A 512 12.33 -18.67 12.59
C GLY A 512 11.85 -17.89 11.39
N LYS A 513 10.90 -18.46 10.65
CA LYS A 513 10.38 -17.91 9.40
C LYS A 513 8.86 -18.01 9.36
N TYR A 514 8.22 -17.04 8.73
CA TYR A 514 6.81 -17.05 8.38
C TYR A 514 6.67 -17.23 6.87
N ASP A 515 5.81 -18.16 6.47
CA ASP A 515 5.40 -18.36 5.10
C ASP A 515 4.21 -17.44 4.77
N GLY A 516 4.43 -16.54 3.82
CA GLY A 516 3.45 -15.57 3.39
C GLY A 516 2.24 -16.18 2.70
N HIS A 517 2.35 -17.33 2.03
CA HIS A 517 1.23 -17.97 1.32
C HIS A 517 0.47 -18.93 2.25
N ASP A 518 1.17 -19.91 2.83
CA ASP A 518 0.59 -20.92 3.73
C ASP A 518 0.05 -20.32 5.04
N LYS A 519 0.42 -19.07 5.34
CA LYS A 519 0.17 -18.35 6.60
C LYS A 519 0.71 -19.10 7.84
N GLN A 520 1.81 -19.84 7.68
CA GLN A 520 2.38 -20.71 8.73
C GLN A 520 3.80 -20.32 9.16
N ASN A 521 4.08 -20.53 10.46
CA ASN A 521 5.41 -20.39 11.03
C ASN A 521 6.22 -21.70 10.84
N PHE A 522 7.48 -21.61 10.43
CA PHE A 522 8.39 -22.77 10.30
C PHE A 522 9.83 -22.43 10.72
N GLY A 523 10.63 -23.46 11.01
CA GLY A 523 12.00 -23.29 11.49
C GLY A 523 12.11 -22.58 12.85
N ILE A 524 11.03 -22.59 13.64
CA ILE A 524 10.93 -21.89 14.93
C ILE A 524 11.83 -22.57 15.95
N SER A 525 12.79 -21.83 16.50
CA SER A 525 13.71 -22.30 17.53
C SER A 525 14.13 -21.19 18.48
N TRP A 526 14.18 -21.49 19.77
CA TRP A 526 14.77 -20.62 20.78
C TRP A 526 16.27 -20.91 20.91
N ASN A 527 17.06 -19.87 21.15
CA ASN A 527 18.48 -19.94 21.49
C ASN A 527 18.73 -19.21 22.83
N PRO A 528 19.21 -19.88 23.89
CA PRO A 528 19.55 -21.31 23.94
C PRO A 528 18.31 -22.20 23.79
N SER A 529 18.51 -23.39 23.20
CA SER A 529 17.45 -24.36 22.88
C SER A 529 17.19 -25.38 23.98
N THR A 530 18.06 -25.44 24.98
CA THR A 530 17.88 -26.24 26.19
C THR A 530 17.48 -25.36 27.35
N ASP A 531 16.76 -25.95 28.31
CA ASP A 531 16.63 -25.45 29.66
C ASP A 531 17.97 -24.92 30.22
N GLN A 532 17.90 -23.80 30.92
CA GLN A 532 19.01 -23.13 31.58
C GLN A 532 18.86 -23.23 33.11
N THR A 533 19.92 -22.87 33.84
CA THR A 533 19.94 -22.92 35.31
C THR A 533 20.51 -21.63 35.88
N PHE A 534 19.79 -21.02 36.82
CA PHE A 534 20.39 -20.04 37.73
C PHE A 534 21.18 -20.80 38.79
N ALA A 535 22.51 -20.64 38.77
CA ALA A 535 23.41 -21.34 39.69
C ALA A 535 23.26 -20.86 41.14
N LYS A 536 23.45 -21.76 42.12
CA LYS A 536 23.32 -21.48 43.56
C LYS A 536 24.04 -20.18 43.99
N VAL A 537 23.35 -19.32 44.73
CA VAL A 537 23.85 -18.01 45.17
C VAL A 537 24.20 -18.04 46.65
N LEU A 538 25.44 -17.68 47.01
CA LEU A 538 25.89 -17.64 48.41
C LEU A 538 25.15 -16.53 49.18
N ILE A 539 24.51 -16.87 50.29
CA ILE A 539 23.93 -15.88 51.21
C ILE A 539 25.08 -15.26 52.03
N PRO A 540 25.30 -13.94 51.98
CA PRO A 540 26.40 -13.30 52.72
C PRO A 540 26.28 -13.46 54.24
N THR A 541 27.32 -13.97 54.90
CA THR A 541 27.31 -14.13 56.36
C THR A 541 27.49 -12.78 57.06
N LYS A 542 26.66 -12.46 58.06
CA LYS A 542 26.76 -11.23 58.85
C LYS A 542 26.92 -11.52 60.33
N ALA A 543 28.02 -11.05 60.94
CA ALA A 543 28.30 -11.30 62.34
C ALA A 543 27.20 -10.72 63.27
N GLY A 544 26.70 -11.52 64.20
CA GLY A 544 25.64 -11.12 65.14
C GLY A 544 24.20 -11.17 64.60
N TYR A 545 24.00 -11.62 63.36
CA TYR A 545 22.68 -11.81 62.75
C TYR A 545 22.49 -13.26 62.30
N ASN A 546 21.27 -13.76 62.49
CA ASN A 546 20.72 -14.89 61.74
C ASN A 546 20.04 -14.35 60.47
N PHE A 547 19.58 -15.23 59.58
CA PHE A 547 18.74 -14.84 58.46
C PHE A 547 17.66 -15.90 58.18
N THR A 548 16.66 -15.49 57.41
CA THR A 548 15.67 -16.37 56.76
C THR A 548 15.46 -15.89 55.33
N SER A 549 15.24 -16.80 54.40
CA SER A 549 14.90 -16.46 53.01
C SER A 549 13.47 -16.84 52.66
N LYS A 550 12.87 -16.08 51.73
CA LYS A 550 11.58 -16.37 51.11
C LYS A 550 11.65 -16.19 49.59
N ASN A 551 10.82 -16.93 48.88
CA ASN A 551 10.52 -16.67 47.48
C ASN A 551 9.31 -15.74 47.43
N ASP A 552 9.45 -14.60 46.76
CA ASP A 552 8.40 -13.57 46.69
C ASP A 552 7.30 -13.94 45.66
N ASN A 553 7.58 -14.90 44.77
CA ASN A 553 6.67 -15.40 43.74
C ASN A 553 5.95 -16.71 44.15
N LEU A 554 6.23 -17.29 45.33
CA LEU A 554 5.64 -18.54 45.82
C LEU A 554 5.21 -18.44 47.30
N PRO A 555 4.15 -19.16 47.72
CA PRO A 555 3.79 -19.23 49.15
C PRO A 555 4.90 -19.88 49.99
N ALA A 556 4.99 -19.48 51.26
CA ALA A 556 6.21 -19.41 52.07
C ALA A 556 6.97 -20.73 52.37
N ASP A 557 6.44 -21.91 52.03
CA ASP A 557 6.91 -23.21 52.55
C ASP A 557 7.68 -24.08 51.52
N LYS A 558 8.51 -23.46 50.68
CA LYS A 558 9.60 -24.19 49.99
C LYS A 558 10.94 -23.83 50.62
N ASN A 559 11.64 -24.83 51.17
CA ASN A 559 13.04 -24.73 51.59
C ASN A 559 13.92 -24.39 50.37
N ILE A 560 14.11 -23.10 50.08
CA ILE A 560 14.99 -22.58 49.03
C ILE A 560 16.46 -22.48 49.49
N GLU A 561 16.75 -22.76 50.75
CA GLU A 561 18.11 -22.75 51.31
C GLU A 561 18.79 -24.12 51.21
N TYR A 562 20.09 -24.11 50.94
CA TYR A 562 20.97 -25.26 50.94
C TYR A 562 22.24 -24.95 51.76
N LYS A 563 22.65 -25.88 52.64
CA LYS A 563 23.84 -25.71 53.50
C LYS A 563 24.98 -26.57 52.99
N GLU A 564 26.16 -25.97 52.87
CA GLU A 564 27.38 -26.62 52.42
C GLU A 564 28.54 -26.20 53.31
N GLY A 565 28.97 -27.12 54.19
CA GLY A 565 29.92 -26.80 55.26
C GLY A 565 29.39 -25.73 56.22
N LYS A 566 30.08 -24.59 56.29
CA LYS A 566 29.67 -23.42 57.11
C LYS A 566 28.82 -22.39 56.36
N ASN A 567 28.67 -22.54 55.04
CA ASN A 567 27.99 -21.59 54.18
C ASN A 567 26.54 -22.02 53.91
N VAL A 568 25.70 -21.04 53.58
CA VAL A 568 24.31 -21.26 53.17
C VAL A 568 24.08 -20.55 51.84
N TYR A 569 23.40 -21.23 50.93
CA TYR A 569 23.13 -20.77 49.58
C TYR A 569 21.63 -20.75 49.34
N ILE A 570 21.17 -19.81 48.53
CA ILE A 570 19.95 -20.00 47.74
C ILE A 570 20.24 -21.13 46.74
N LYS A 571 19.32 -22.11 46.67
CA LYS A 571 19.40 -23.23 45.73
C LYS A 571 19.42 -22.75 44.29
N GLU A 572 20.00 -23.55 43.42
CA GLU A 572 19.86 -23.35 41.99
C GLU A 572 18.41 -23.53 41.53
N PHE A 573 18.01 -22.75 40.52
CA PHE A 573 16.73 -22.90 39.83
C PHE A 573 17.02 -23.51 38.46
N ASP A 574 16.70 -24.79 38.31
CA ASP A 574 16.79 -25.53 37.05
C ASP A 574 15.56 -25.28 36.17
N LYS A 575 15.65 -25.68 34.90
CA LYS A 575 14.53 -25.67 33.93
C LYS A 575 14.01 -24.28 33.58
N ILE A 576 14.90 -23.28 33.64
CA ILE A 576 14.61 -21.93 33.15
C ILE A 576 14.52 -21.99 31.62
N ASN A 577 13.39 -21.56 31.08
CA ASN A 577 13.07 -21.62 29.66
C ASN A 577 12.25 -20.38 29.24
N PRO A 578 11.94 -20.20 27.95
CA PRO A 578 11.21 -19.02 27.47
C PRO A 578 9.80 -18.85 28.06
N ASP A 579 9.19 -19.89 28.64
CA ASP A 579 7.85 -19.78 29.26
C ASP A 579 7.91 -19.51 30.77
N SER A 580 9.10 -19.54 31.36
CA SER A 580 9.33 -19.25 32.78
C SER A 580 8.93 -17.81 33.16
N GLU A 581 8.60 -17.60 34.43
CA GLU A 581 8.48 -16.29 35.05
C GLU A 581 9.82 -15.88 35.69
N ASP A 582 9.96 -14.59 36.04
CA ASP A 582 11.10 -14.11 36.84
C ASP A 582 11.15 -14.79 38.22
N ILE A 583 12.31 -14.75 38.87
CA ILE A 583 12.54 -15.30 40.20
C ILE A 583 12.90 -14.15 41.15
N ASN A 584 11.95 -13.74 41.99
CA ASN A 584 12.17 -12.75 43.03
C ASN A 584 12.29 -13.43 44.40
N LEU A 585 13.34 -13.07 45.14
CA LEU A 585 13.67 -13.65 46.43
C LEU A 585 14.07 -12.54 47.41
N THR A 586 13.78 -12.74 48.69
CA THR A 586 14.21 -11.84 49.76
C THR A 586 14.80 -12.62 50.93
N VAL A 587 16.01 -12.24 51.36
CA VAL A 587 16.67 -12.71 52.57
C VAL A 587 16.56 -11.63 53.65
N ILE A 588 16.02 -11.97 54.81
CA ILE A 588 15.82 -11.07 55.95
C ILE A 588 16.81 -11.43 57.07
N TYR A 589 17.66 -10.48 57.45
CA TYR A 589 18.63 -10.63 58.54
C TYR A 589 18.05 -10.16 59.88
N THR A 590 18.01 -11.08 60.85
CA THR A 590 17.44 -10.87 62.19
C THR A 590 18.53 -10.93 63.26
N LYS A 591 18.47 -10.10 64.30
CA LYS A 591 19.58 -10.00 65.28
C LYS A 591 19.61 -11.23 66.21
N ALA A 592 20.75 -11.91 66.31
CA ALA A 592 20.87 -13.15 67.08
C ALA A 592 20.79 -12.89 68.60
N LYS A 593 19.91 -13.61 69.31
CA LYS A 593 19.76 -13.56 70.78
C LYS A 593 20.74 -14.54 71.45
N LYS A 594 21.32 -14.14 72.60
CA LYS A 594 22.23 -15.00 73.40
C LYS A 594 21.44 -16.14 74.08
N PRO A 595 21.99 -17.37 74.21
CA PRO A 595 21.33 -18.48 74.88
C PRO A 595 21.36 -18.35 76.41
N VAL A 596 20.31 -18.82 77.07
CA VAL A 596 20.10 -18.77 78.54
C VAL A 596 20.15 -20.19 79.12
N ARG A 597 20.73 -20.37 80.32
CA ARG A 597 20.78 -21.65 81.05
C ARG A 597 19.76 -21.67 82.18
N LYS A 598 19.15 -22.83 82.47
CA LYS A 598 18.15 -23.03 83.53
C LYS A 598 18.71 -23.79 84.74
N SER A 599 18.11 -23.60 85.90
CA SER A 599 18.42 -24.28 87.17
C SER A 599 17.15 -24.44 88.03
N SER A 600 17.22 -25.28 89.08
CA SER A 600 16.07 -25.64 89.93
C SER A 600 16.48 -26.01 91.35
N TYR A 601 15.60 -25.79 92.33
CA TYR A 601 15.77 -26.26 93.72
C TYR A 601 14.42 -26.51 94.43
N ASN A 602 14.45 -27.06 95.65
CA ASN A 602 13.30 -27.36 96.50
C ASN A 602 13.40 -26.64 97.87
N ILE A 603 12.27 -26.50 98.58
CA ILE A 603 12.22 -26.05 99.98
C ILE A 603 11.63 -27.17 100.84
N HIS A 604 12.35 -27.54 101.89
CA HIS A 604 12.02 -28.61 102.84
C HIS A 604 11.75 -28.01 104.23
N TYR A 605 10.83 -28.61 105.00
CA TYR A 605 10.54 -28.24 106.39
C TYR A 605 10.89 -29.40 107.31
N ILE A 606 11.71 -29.16 108.34
CA ILE A 606 12.25 -30.19 109.23
C ILE A 606 11.76 -29.93 110.67
N ASP A 607 10.98 -30.86 111.23
CA ASP A 607 10.62 -30.87 112.66
C ASP A 607 11.77 -31.46 113.48
N ILE A 608 12.41 -30.63 114.30
CA ILE A 608 13.51 -31.04 115.18
C ILE A 608 13.04 -31.54 116.56
N GLY A 609 11.72 -31.54 116.83
CA GLY A 609 11.11 -32.12 118.03
C GLY A 609 11.24 -31.32 119.32
N GLU A 610 10.63 -31.83 120.39
CA GLU A 610 10.40 -31.15 121.68
C GLU A 610 11.56 -31.23 122.70
N LYS A 611 12.77 -31.65 122.30
CA LYS A 611 13.88 -31.82 123.25
C LYS A 611 14.53 -30.48 123.61
N THR A 612 14.94 -30.35 124.86
CA THR A 612 15.83 -29.28 125.32
C THR A 612 17.21 -29.45 124.69
N PHE A 613 17.58 -28.53 123.79
CA PHE A 613 18.82 -28.62 123.02
C PHE A 613 19.95 -27.78 123.66
N PRO A 614 21.22 -28.24 123.57
CA PRO A 614 22.37 -27.53 124.14
C PRO A 614 22.63 -26.21 123.39
N THR A 615 22.98 -25.18 124.15
CA THR A 615 23.11 -23.77 123.72
C THR A 615 24.19 -23.46 122.67
N ASN A 616 24.90 -24.48 122.15
CA ASN A 616 26.13 -24.33 121.36
C ASN A 616 26.11 -25.06 119.98
N LYS A 617 24.93 -25.38 119.40
CA LYS A 617 24.84 -25.89 118.02
C LYS A 617 24.56 -24.74 117.04
N VAL A 618 25.51 -24.46 116.13
CA VAL A 618 25.52 -23.25 115.27
C VAL A 618 24.96 -23.49 113.85
N GLN A 619 24.81 -24.75 113.45
CA GLN A 619 24.25 -25.15 112.14
C GLN A 619 23.37 -26.40 112.31
N TRP A 620 22.24 -26.43 111.61
CA TRP A 620 21.32 -27.57 111.52
C TRP A 620 21.46 -28.26 110.17
N GLN A 621 21.33 -29.59 110.15
CA GLN A 621 21.36 -30.42 108.95
C GLN A 621 20.06 -31.22 108.81
N PRO A 622 19.66 -31.66 107.60
CA PRO A 622 18.35 -32.29 107.38
C PRO A 622 18.13 -33.57 108.21
N SER A 623 19.21 -34.26 108.58
CA SER A 623 19.20 -35.45 109.45
C SER A 623 19.00 -35.17 110.94
N ASP A 624 18.95 -33.91 111.37
CA ASP A 624 18.75 -33.53 112.78
C ASP A 624 17.29 -33.60 113.25
N GLY A 625 16.35 -33.82 112.32
CA GLY A 625 14.92 -33.89 112.59
C GLY A 625 14.20 -34.76 111.55
N ASN A 626 12.87 -34.73 111.56
CA ASN A 626 12.04 -35.42 110.59
C ASN A 626 11.50 -34.42 109.54
N GLU A 627 11.58 -34.76 108.26
CA GLU A 627 11.00 -33.92 107.21
C GLU A 627 9.47 -33.99 107.21
N ILE A 628 8.83 -32.83 107.20
CA ILE A 628 7.38 -32.66 107.07
C ILE A 628 7.03 -32.66 105.57
N LEU A 629 7.00 -33.86 105.00
CA LEU A 629 6.88 -34.08 103.54
C LEU A 629 5.64 -33.44 102.90
N GLU A 630 4.54 -33.34 103.64
CA GLU A 630 3.27 -32.72 103.19
C GLU A 630 3.37 -31.20 102.91
N HIS A 631 4.44 -30.56 103.38
CA HIS A 631 4.69 -29.13 103.19
C HIS A 631 5.95 -28.84 102.37
N LYS A 632 6.59 -29.87 101.78
CA LYS A 632 7.71 -29.70 100.86
C LYS A 632 7.28 -28.97 99.58
N ILE A 633 7.99 -27.91 99.22
CA ILE A 633 7.82 -27.20 97.94
C ILE A 633 8.87 -27.74 96.98
N SER A 634 8.45 -28.34 95.87
CA SER A 634 9.37 -28.97 94.90
C SER A 634 9.37 -28.26 93.54
N ASN A 635 10.45 -28.42 92.78
CA ASN A 635 10.60 -27.94 91.39
C ASN A 635 10.46 -26.41 91.22
N ILE A 636 11.11 -25.63 92.09
CA ILE A 636 11.23 -24.19 91.91
C ILE A 636 12.24 -23.96 90.79
N ASN A 637 11.78 -23.58 89.59
CA ASN A 637 12.58 -23.51 88.36
C ASN A 637 12.82 -22.05 87.91
N GLY A 638 13.99 -21.75 87.36
CA GLY A 638 14.28 -20.44 86.78
C GLY A 638 15.54 -20.42 85.91
N ASN A 639 15.86 -19.26 85.33
CA ASN A 639 17.11 -19.07 84.60
C ASN A 639 18.23 -18.73 85.59
N VAL A 640 19.45 -19.20 85.31
CA VAL A 640 20.64 -18.81 86.07
C VAL A 640 20.79 -17.28 86.03
N ASP A 641 21.14 -16.70 87.17
CA ASP A 641 21.19 -15.27 87.48
C ASP A 641 19.86 -14.52 87.74
N GLU A 642 18.70 -15.14 87.54
CA GLU A 642 17.41 -14.59 88.02
C GLU A 642 17.15 -14.97 89.50
N PHE A 643 16.21 -14.28 90.15
CA PHE A 643 15.77 -14.59 91.52
C PHE A 643 14.44 -15.35 91.50
N SER A 644 14.30 -16.36 92.37
CA SER A 644 12.99 -16.94 92.66
C SER A 644 12.10 -15.94 93.39
N ASN A 645 10.78 -16.16 93.38
CA ASN A 645 9.86 -15.48 94.29
C ASN A 645 8.64 -16.37 94.58
N VAL A 646 8.85 -17.41 95.39
CA VAL A 646 7.80 -18.36 95.78
C VAL A 646 7.31 -18.14 97.21
N THR A 647 7.44 -16.92 97.73
CA THR A 647 7.06 -16.59 99.12
C THR A 647 5.59 -16.91 99.43
N ASN A 648 4.70 -16.78 98.44
CA ASN A 648 3.27 -17.12 98.57
C ASN A 648 3.01 -18.63 98.67
N MET A 649 4.01 -19.48 98.41
CA MET A 649 3.92 -20.95 98.54
C MET A 649 4.51 -21.44 99.88
N LEU A 650 5.15 -20.57 100.66
CA LEU A 650 5.70 -20.94 101.96
C LEU A 650 4.58 -21.33 102.93
N TRP A 651 4.75 -22.48 103.58
CA TRP A 651 3.84 -22.95 104.60
C TRP A 651 3.85 -22.03 105.83
N ASN A 652 2.67 -21.63 106.30
CA ASN A 652 2.48 -20.87 107.54
C ASN A 652 2.49 -21.79 108.76
N TYR A 653 3.67 -22.26 109.14
CA TYR A 653 3.88 -23.13 110.30
C TYR A 653 3.62 -22.49 111.68
N SER A 654 3.36 -21.18 111.73
CA SER A 654 3.38 -20.37 112.96
C SER A 654 2.28 -20.71 113.99
N GLU A 655 1.26 -21.47 113.58
CA GLU A 655 0.21 -21.97 114.47
C GLU A 655 0.78 -22.97 115.49
N ASN A 656 1.49 -23.99 115.01
CA ASN A 656 1.94 -25.15 115.81
C ASN A 656 3.47 -25.20 116.04
N TYR A 657 4.24 -24.40 115.29
CA TYR A 657 5.71 -24.41 115.33
C TYR A 657 6.29 -23.00 115.49
N VAL A 658 7.51 -22.95 116.02
CA VAL A 658 8.40 -21.79 116.13
C VAL A 658 9.58 -22.01 115.19
N LEU A 659 9.97 -20.96 114.47
CA LEU A 659 11.16 -20.98 113.62
C LEU A 659 12.42 -21.12 114.46
N VAL A 660 13.26 -22.09 114.12
CA VAL A 660 14.60 -22.28 114.72
C VAL A 660 15.66 -21.70 113.79
N SER A 661 15.58 -22.00 112.50
CA SER A 661 16.50 -21.47 111.49
C SER A 661 15.92 -21.60 110.08
N ALA A 662 16.22 -20.64 109.21
CA ALA A 662 15.96 -20.69 107.77
C ALA A 662 17.05 -19.90 107.01
N PRO A 663 17.28 -20.19 105.72
CA PRO A 663 18.11 -19.36 104.84
C PRO A 663 17.62 -17.92 104.78
N ALA A 664 18.54 -16.96 104.73
CA ALA A 664 18.21 -15.53 104.68
C ALA A 664 17.47 -15.12 103.39
N ASP A 665 17.61 -15.94 102.33
CA ASP A 665 17.01 -15.78 101.00
C ASP A 665 15.90 -16.84 100.74
N LEU A 666 15.28 -17.38 101.79
CA LEU A 666 14.21 -18.38 101.68
C LEU A 666 13.13 -17.93 100.67
N ALA A 667 12.85 -18.79 99.69
CA ALA A 667 11.93 -18.54 98.57
C ALA A 667 12.28 -17.38 97.62
N LYS A 668 13.33 -16.60 97.89
CA LYS A 668 13.79 -15.46 97.08
C LYS A 668 15.28 -15.55 96.70
N ALA A 669 15.75 -16.77 96.50
CA ALA A 669 17.15 -17.05 96.24
C ALA A 669 17.50 -16.86 94.76
N LYS A 670 18.76 -16.47 94.50
CA LYS A 670 19.26 -16.29 93.13
C LYS A 670 19.63 -17.65 92.53
N PHE A 671 19.09 -17.98 91.36
CA PHE A 671 19.38 -19.22 90.66
C PHE A 671 20.86 -19.28 90.25
N THR A 672 21.56 -20.30 90.75
CA THR A 672 22.93 -20.63 90.36
C THR A 672 22.97 -21.98 89.63
N GLN A 673 24.03 -22.27 88.89
CA GLN A 673 24.05 -23.44 87.99
C GLN A 673 23.96 -24.80 88.71
N ASN A 674 24.29 -24.87 90.01
CA ASN A 674 24.15 -26.07 90.87
C ASN A 674 23.50 -25.66 92.20
N MET A 675 22.26 -25.16 92.15
CA MET A 675 21.59 -24.60 93.32
C MET A 675 21.18 -25.69 94.33
N PRO A 676 21.57 -25.60 95.61
CA PRO A 676 21.16 -26.56 96.63
C PRO A 676 19.72 -26.29 97.13
N ASP A 677 19.08 -27.34 97.62
CA ASP A 677 17.77 -27.24 98.28
C ASP A 677 17.86 -26.44 99.59
N GLN A 678 16.81 -25.67 99.90
CA GLN A 678 16.68 -24.85 101.10
C GLN A 678 15.93 -25.62 102.20
N TYR A 679 16.39 -25.50 103.44
CA TYR A 679 15.84 -26.24 104.59
C TYR A 679 15.41 -25.28 105.71
N VAL A 680 14.17 -25.38 106.14
CA VAL A 680 13.58 -24.61 107.24
C VAL A 680 13.45 -25.52 108.45
N TYR A 681 14.13 -25.17 109.55
CA TYR A 681 14.15 -25.95 110.79
C TYR A 681 13.16 -25.36 111.78
N LEU A 682 12.26 -26.21 112.27
CA LEU A 682 11.11 -25.85 113.09
C LEU A 682 11.10 -26.67 114.38
N ARG A 683 10.79 -26.02 115.51
CA ARG A 683 10.50 -26.68 116.79
C ARG A 683 9.02 -26.48 117.09
N ARG A 684 8.37 -27.46 117.70
CA ARG A 684 6.99 -27.30 118.17
C ARG A 684 6.88 -26.19 119.22
N LYS A 685 5.70 -25.58 119.28
CA LYS A 685 5.43 -24.37 120.06
C LYS A 685 5.02 -24.72 121.49
N GLU A 686 5.81 -24.28 122.46
CA GLU A 686 5.41 -24.26 123.88
C GLU A 686 4.67 -22.95 124.18
N ASN A 687 3.80 -22.96 125.21
CA ASN A 687 2.73 -21.97 125.38
C ASN A 687 3.14 -20.50 125.69
N ASN A 688 4.43 -20.13 125.76
CA ASN A 688 4.88 -18.78 126.14
C ASN A 688 6.20 -18.33 125.46
N ASP A 689 6.16 -17.60 124.34
CA ASP A 689 7.33 -16.85 123.79
C ASP A 689 6.91 -15.71 122.82
N VAL A 690 7.52 -14.51 122.93
CA VAL A 690 7.18 -13.27 122.16
C VAL A 690 8.45 -12.46 121.79
N GLN A 691 8.44 -11.67 120.70
CA GLN A 691 9.61 -11.08 120.01
C GLN A 691 9.57 -9.53 119.86
N PRO A 692 10.69 -8.82 119.49
CA PRO A 692 10.81 -7.34 119.46
C PRO A 692 10.22 -6.64 118.23
N GLU A 693 10.08 -5.31 118.29
CA GLU A 693 9.23 -4.50 117.37
C GLU A 693 10.02 -3.39 116.60
N LYS A 694 9.71 -3.20 115.31
CA LYS A 694 10.34 -2.21 114.41
C LYS A 694 9.29 -1.54 113.51
N ILE A 695 9.40 -0.23 113.29
CA ILE A 695 8.51 0.57 112.43
C ILE A 695 9.28 1.58 111.55
N SER A 696 8.60 2.19 110.58
CA SER A 696 9.14 3.28 109.74
C SER A 696 8.06 4.31 109.44
N LYS A 697 8.45 5.57 109.21
CA LYS A 697 7.58 6.71 108.84
C LYS A 697 8.27 7.61 107.83
N GLN A 698 7.50 8.32 107.00
CA GLN A 698 8.01 9.26 105.99
C GLN A 698 7.30 10.61 106.15
N ILE A 699 8.02 11.70 105.87
CA ILE A 699 7.51 13.08 105.86
C ILE A 699 7.97 13.77 104.58
N THR A 700 7.06 14.51 103.95
CA THR A 700 7.24 15.19 102.66
C THR A 700 7.10 16.70 102.84
N GLU A 701 8.00 17.46 102.24
CA GLU A 701 7.83 18.89 101.97
C GLU A 701 7.30 19.09 100.56
N ILE A 702 6.25 19.90 100.43
CA ILE A 702 5.57 20.25 99.18
C ILE A 702 5.57 21.77 99.04
N VAL A 703 6.07 22.27 97.92
CA VAL A 703 6.08 23.71 97.59
C VAL A 703 5.23 23.96 96.36
N ASN A 704 4.17 24.75 96.55
CA ASN A 704 3.25 25.20 95.51
C ASN A 704 3.63 26.61 95.06
N TYR A 705 3.74 26.83 93.76
CA TYR A 705 3.88 28.16 93.15
C TYR A 705 2.62 28.49 92.35
N ILE A 706 1.89 29.50 92.79
CA ILE A 706 0.64 30.00 92.22
C ILE A 706 0.93 31.37 91.59
N PHE A 707 0.42 31.60 90.38
CA PHE A 707 0.46 32.88 89.68
C PHE A 707 -0.97 33.36 89.44
N GLU A 708 -1.23 34.61 89.76
CA GLU A 708 -2.52 35.28 89.63
C GLU A 708 -2.50 36.36 88.54
N ASP A 709 -3.64 36.57 87.89
CA ASP A 709 -3.87 37.71 87.00
C ASP A 709 -3.94 39.05 87.78
N GLU A 710 -4.09 40.15 87.06
CA GLU A 710 -4.21 41.50 87.65
C GLU A 710 -5.41 41.64 88.60
N ASN A 711 -6.42 40.77 88.50
CA ASN A 711 -7.60 40.74 89.35
C ASN A 711 -7.41 39.87 90.62
N GLY A 712 -6.39 38.99 90.65
CA GLY A 712 -6.15 38.06 91.76
C GLY A 712 -6.73 36.65 91.53
N ASN A 713 -7.06 36.29 90.29
CA ASN A 713 -7.48 34.93 89.95
C ASN A 713 -6.27 34.09 89.57
N GLU A 714 -6.17 32.88 90.11
CA GLU A 714 -5.14 31.92 89.71
C GLU A 714 -5.20 31.62 88.20
N ILE A 715 -4.08 31.85 87.51
CA ILE A 715 -3.86 31.57 86.09
C ILE A 715 -2.82 30.47 85.85
N ARG A 716 -2.03 30.07 86.87
CA ARG A 716 -1.06 28.98 86.79
C ARG A 716 -0.65 28.47 88.17
N HIS A 717 -0.69 27.16 88.39
CA HIS A 717 -0.16 26.51 89.60
C HIS A 717 0.85 25.40 89.21
N GLN A 718 1.94 25.31 89.97
CA GLN A 718 2.97 24.27 89.89
C GLN A 718 3.30 23.76 91.29
N SER A 719 3.65 22.48 91.43
CA SER A 719 3.96 21.87 92.72
C SER A 719 5.22 21.01 92.64
N PHE A 720 6.10 21.11 93.64
CA PHE A 720 7.32 20.34 93.78
C PHE A 720 7.34 19.65 95.15
N SER A 721 7.91 18.46 95.27
CA SER A 721 8.01 17.77 96.56
C SER A 721 9.33 17.04 96.80
N SER A 722 9.69 16.89 98.07
CA SER A 722 10.89 16.20 98.57
C SER A 722 10.55 15.50 99.88
N SER A 723 11.13 14.35 100.19
CA SER A 723 10.76 13.59 101.40
C SER A 723 11.93 12.95 102.13
N VAL A 724 11.72 12.65 103.42
CA VAL A 724 12.64 11.96 104.31
C VAL A 724 11.93 10.82 105.04
N SER A 725 12.63 9.70 105.22
CA SER A 725 12.14 8.54 105.97
C SER A 725 12.93 8.32 107.26
N PHE A 726 12.22 7.93 108.31
CA PHE A 726 12.71 7.68 109.66
C PHE A 726 12.41 6.24 110.06
N SER A 727 13.38 5.53 110.65
CA SER A 727 13.22 4.15 111.13
C SER A 727 13.22 4.10 112.66
N GLY A 728 12.23 3.43 113.27
CA GLY A 728 12.01 3.36 114.71
C GLY A 728 12.20 1.94 115.26
N PHE A 729 12.93 1.79 116.36
CA PHE A 729 13.17 0.51 117.03
C PHE A 729 12.69 0.49 118.49
N ARG A 730 12.06 -0.62 118.92
CA ARG A 730 11.71 -0.90 120.31
C ARG A 730 12.04 -2.36 120.70
N PRO A 731 12.89 -2.58 121.73
CA PRO A 731 13.16 -3.92 122.26
C PRO A 731 11.90 -4.62 122.81
N ALA A 732 11.91 -5.96 122.79
CA ALA A 732 10.82 -6.80 123.28
C ALA A 732 10.50 -6.49 124.75
N GLY A 733 9.20 -6.39 125.09
CA GLY A 733 8.74 -6.13 126.46
C GLY A 733 8.97 -4.69 126.99
N SER A 734 9.49 -3.76 126.17
CA SER A 734 9.72 -2.37 126.59
C SER A 734 8.48 -1.48 126.42
N THR A 735 8.16 -0.67 127.44
CA THR A 735 7.11 0.35 127.40
C THR A 735 7.59 1.74 126.95
N LYS A 736 8.88 1.91 126.64
CA LYS A 736 9.43 3.20 126.17
C LYS A 736 9.09 3.47 124.69
N ASN A 737 9.10 4.75 124.32
CA ASN A 737 8.93 5.20 122.93
C ASN A 737 10.03 4.67 122.00
N TYR A 738 9.70 4.55 120.71
CA TYR A 738 10.63 4.17 119.66
C TYR A 738 11.85 5.11 119.60
N THR A 739 13.05 4.52 119.50
CA THR A 739 14.26 5.26 119.17
C THR A 739 14.35 5.37 117.65
N TRP A 740 14.41 6.59 117.13
CA TRP A 740 14.37 6.87 115.69
C TRP A 740 15.74 7.13 115.09
N THR A 741 15.92 6.82 113.81
CA THR A 741 17.12 7.15 113.05
C THR A 741 16.74 7.59 111.63
N PRO A 742 17.11 8.81 111.19
CA PRO A 742 17.62 9.90 112.04
C PRO A 742 16.60 10.32 113.12
N ASP A 743 16.99 11.15 114.09
CA ASP A 743 16.06 11.67 115.10
C ASP A 743 15.26 12.89 114.60
N SER A 744 15.81 13.56 113.58
CA SER A 744 15.28 14.76 112.95
C SER A 744 15.95 15.00 111.59
N PHE A 745 15.30 15.76 110.72
CA PHE A 745 15.82 16.15 109.40
C PHE A 745 15.56 17.63 109.15
N ILE A 746 16.37 18.27 108.29
CA ILE A 746 16.19 19.67 107.90
C ILE A 746 16.10 19.75 106.37
N PHE A 747 14.93 20.11 105.84
CA PHE A 747 14.79 20.58 104.47
C PHE A 747 15.48 21.94 104.34
N LYS A 748 16.24 22.13 103.26
CA LYS A 748 17.05 23.34 103.05
C LYS A 748 16.18 24.47 102.51
N SER A 749 16.63 25.72 102.71
CA SER A 749 15.96 26.88 102.14
C SER A 749 15.97 26.83 100.60
N ILE A 750 14.90 27.33 99.99
CA ILE A 750 14.66 27.26 98.53
C ILE A 750 14.56 28.69 97.98
N PRO A 751 15.44 29.14 97.08
CA PRO A 751 15.35 30.49 96.50
C PRO A 751 14.06 30.69 95.69
N ILE A 752 13.58 31.93 95.65
CA ILE A 752 12.34 32.35 94.98
C ILE A 752 12.69 33.43 93.94
N ASP A 753 12.90 33.00 92.70
CA ASP A 753 13.03 33.89 91.57
C ASP A 753 11.66 34.47 91.20
N SER A 754 11.53 35.79 91.18
CA SER A 754 10.29 36.48 90.80
C SER A 754 10.28 36.74 89.29
N PRO A 755 9.37 36.13 88.49
CA PRO A 755 9.38 36.32 87.05
C PRO A 755 8.99 37.74 86.63
N ASN A 756 9.59 38.24 85.56
CA ASN A 756 9.29 39.58 85.03
C ASN A 756 7.77 39.77 84.83
N ASN A 757 7.29 40.96 85.23
CA ASN A 757 5.88 41.38 85.22
C ASN A 757 4.98 40.73 86.29
N TYR A 758 5.53 40.03 87.29
CA TYR A 758 4.81 39.51 88.45
C TYR A 758 5.47 39.92 89.77
N ASP A 759 4.67 40.41 90.72
CA ASP A 759 5.10 40.70 92.08
C ASP A 759 4.84 39.51 93.01
N LEU A 760 5.80 39.17 93.87
CA LEU A 760 5.60 38.17 94.92
C LEU A 760 4.67 38.73 96.00
N ILE A 761 3.51 38.11 96.18
CA ILE A 761 2.47 38.51 97.14
C ILE A 761 2.65 37.83 98.50
N SER A 762 2.88 36.51 98.55
CA SER A 762 3.04 35.80 99.82
C SER A 762 3.82 34.49 99.70
N VAL A 763 4.40 34.05 100.83
CA VAL A 763 4.94 32.71 101.04
C VAL A 763 4.39 32.21 102.36
N ALA A 764 3.38 31.35 102.32
CA ALA A 764 2.67 30.90 103.51
C ALA A 764 2.74 29.37 103.67
N ARG A 765 2.96 28.91 104.89
CA ARG A 765 2.84 27.50 105.25
C ARG A 765 1.42 27.19 105.74
N ASN A 766 0.91 26.01 105.42
CA ASN A 766 -0.46 25.58 105.73
C ASN A 766 -0.70 25.18 107.20
N ASP A 767 0.35 24.88 107.99
CA ASP A 767 0.23 24.29 109.34
C ASP A 767 0.19 25.32 110.50
N LYS A 768 0.47 26.60 110.22
CA LYS A 768 0.48 27.70 111.22
C LYS A 768 -0.08 28.98 110.63
N GLU A 769 -1.12 29.51 111.26
CA GLU A 769 -1.80 30.72 110.78
C GLU A 769 -0.84 31.93 110.68
N LYS A 770 -0.57 32.35 109.44
CA LYS A 770 -0.02 33.68 109.08
C LYS A 770 1.40 34.00 109.60
N THR A 771 2.32 33.03 109.59
CA THR A 771 3.76 33.34 109.50
C THR A 771 4.23 33.30 108.05
N ASN A 772 4.78 34.41 107.56
CA ASN A 772 5.36 34.52 106.22
C ASN A 772 6.73 33.82 106.20
N GLU A 773 6.87 32.72 105.46
CA GLU A 773 8.10 31.92 105.39
C GLU A 773 9.13 32.49 104.37
N LEU A 774 8.91 33.72 103.94
CA LEU A 774 9.82 34.49 103.10
C LEU A 774 11.04 34.97 103.92
N GLY A 775 12.13 34.23 103.81
CA GLY A 775 13.46 34.67 104.20
C GLY A 775 14.17 35.45 103.08
N LEU A 776 15.32 36.02 103.41
CA LEU A 776 16.31 36.50 102.45
C LEU A 776 17.57 35.62 102.53
N SER A 777 18.24 35.42 101.40
CA SER A 777 19.57 34.80 101.32
C SER A 777 20.62 35.74 101.89
N LYS A 778 21.86 35.26 102.08
CA LYS A 778 22.97 36.11 102.54
C LYS A 778 23.27 37.26 101.57
N ASP A 779 22.90 37.09 100.31
CA ASP A 779 23.15 38.01 99.21
C ASP A 779 21.91 38.89 98.89
N GLY A 780 20.85 38.77 99.70
CA GLY A 780 19.66 39.64 99.63
C GLY A 780 18.50 39.11 98.76
N GLU A 781 18.62 37.91 98.20
CA GLU A 781 17.58 37.31 97.35
C GLU A 781 16.48 36.63 98.18
N LYS A 782 15.24 36.62 97.66
CA LYS A 782 14.09 36.01 98.35
C LYS A 782 14.21 34.48 98.38
N GLN A 783 13.89 33.86 99.52
CA GLN A 783 13.87 32.39 99.66
C GLN A 783 12.81 31.90 100.64
N ILE A 784 12.37 30.66 100.51
CA ILE A 784 11.63 29.90 101.53
C ILE A 784 12.61 29.49 102.62
N ASN A 785 12.27 29.68 103.90
CA ASN A 785 13.11 29.28 105.03
C ASN A 785 13.38 27.76 105.09
N ALA A 786 14.52 27.38 105.68
CA ALA A 786 14.85 25.98 105.96
C ALA A 786 14.01 25.41 107.11
N VAL A 787 13.64 24.13 107.04
CA VAL A 787 12.59 23.53 107.85
C VAL A 787 13.09 22.29 108.57
N LYS A 788 13.04 22.28 109.91
CA LYS A 788 13.28 21.08 110.70
C LYS A 788 11.99 20.27 110.89
N VAL A 789 12.04 18.97 110.62
CA VAL A 789 10.98 17.99 110.90
C VAL A 789 11.50 16.81 111.74
N ILE A 790 10.61 16.17 112.50
CA ILE A 790 10.86 14.97 113.31
C ILE A 790 9.84 13.85 112.96
N PRO A 791 10.09 12.57 113.27
CA PRO A 791 9.31 11.42 112.76
C PRO A 791 7.80 11.39 113.00
N ASN A 792 7.25 12.30 113.81
CA ASN A 792 5.82 12.39 114.12
C ASN A 792 5.15 13.67 113.59
N ASP A 793 5.88 14.54 112.90
CA ASP A 793 5.29 15.72 112.26
C ASP A 793 4.46 15.30 111.03
N SER A 794 3.57 16.19 110.61
CA SER A 794 2.83 16.05 109.34
C SER A 794 3.68 16.51 108.16
N ASP A 795 3.24 16.16 106.95
CA ASP A 795 3.80 16.72 105.71
C ASP A 795 3.73 18.26 105.72
N VAL A 796 4.82 18.87 105.25
CA VAL A 796 5.00 20.31 105.16
C VAL A 796 4.44 20.79 103.82
N ILE A 797 3.52 21.76 103.85
CA ILE A 797 2.97 22.37 102.63
C ILE A 797 3.18 23.88 102.68
N ILE A 798 3.87 24.41 101.68
CA ILE A 798 4.19 25.84 101.53
C ILE A 798 3.63 26.32 100.19
N THR A 799 2.98 27.47 100.18
CA THR A 799 2.40 28.09 98.98
C THR A 799 3.00 29.48 98.77
N VAL A 800 3.56 29.68 97.58
CA VAL A 800 4.16 30.91 97.06
C VAL A 800 3.18 31.51 96.05
N ILE A 801 2.71 32.73 96.27
CA ILE A 801 1.75 33.40 95.37
C ILE A 801 2.41 34.61 94.71
N PHE A 802 2.35 34.67 93.39
CA PHE A 802 2.76 35.79 92.53
C PHE A 802 1.54 36.42 91.87
N LYS A 803 1.52 37.73 91.66
CA LYS A 803 0.42 38.43 90.97
C LYS A 803 0.94 39.36 89.87
N LYS A 804 0.26 39.35 88.72
CA LYS A 804 0.65 40.12 87.53
C LYS A 804 0.48 41.63 87.74
N GLN A 805 1.45 42.40 87.25
CA GLN A 805 1.46 43.87 87.29
C GLN A 805 0.50 44.49 86.25
N SER A 806 -0.24 45.54 86.64
CA SER A 806 -1.27 46.20 85.80
C SER A 806 -0.76 47.37 84.96
N SER A 807 -1.43 47.66 83.84
CA SER A 807 -1.19 48.85 82.99
C SER A 807 -2.49 49.53 82.53
N PRO A 808 -2.54 50.87 82.41
CA PRO A 808 -3.79 51.63 82.35
C PRO A 808 -4.48 51.67 80.97
N SER A 809 -5.81 51.73 80.99
CA SER A 809 -6.68 51.79 79.79
C SER A 809 -6.80 53.19 79.16
N GLN A 810 -7.05 53.24 77.84
CA GLN A 810 -7.83 54.29 77.19
C GLN A 810 -8.89 53.69 76.25
N SER A 811 -9.90 54.50 75.93
CA SER A 811 -11.27 54.10 75.57
C SER A 811 -11.52 53.76 74.09
N ASN A 812 -12.66 53.07 73.88
CA ASN A 812 -13.52 52.94 72.69
C ASN A 812 -13.34 54.02 71.58
N GLU A 813 -13.67 53.80 70.29
CA GLU A 813 -14.93 53.21 69.77
C GLU A 813 -14.94 53.06 68.21
N ILE A 814 -15.93 52.34 67.66
CA ILE A 814 -16.48 52.32 66.26
C ILE A 814 -15.72 51.56 65.12
N MET A 815 -16.52 50.87 64.29
CA MET A 815 -16.25 50.24 62.96
C MET A 815 -16.05 51.31 61.83
N PRO A 816 -16.15 51.04 60.49
CA PRO A 816 -16.17 49.80 59.69
C PRO A 816 -15.22 49.81 58.45
N ASP A 817 -15.16 48.69 57.70
CA ASP A 817 -15.17 48.65 56.22
C ASP A 817 -15.37 47.19 55.74
N SER A 818 -16.06 46.83 54.65
CA SER A 818 -16.28 47.35 53.28
C SER A 818 -15.23 46.93 52.24
N LYS A 819 -15.70 46.06 51.35
CA LYS A 819 -15.27 45.78 49.97
C LYS A 819 -14.20 46.72 49.36
N SER A 820 -13.11 46.15 48.84
CA SER A 820 -12.85 46.19 47.37
C SER A 820 -11.71 45.26 46.91
N GLN A 821 -12.05 44.35 45.99
CA GLN A 821 -11.18 43.78 44.94
C GLN A 821 -10.74 44.86 43.94
N PRO A 822 -9.85 44.59 42.94
CA PRO A 822 -9.04 43.39 42.66
C PRO A 822 -7.52 43.73 42.59
N THR A 823 -6.56 42.81 42.43
CA THR A 823 -6.17 42.20 41.13
C THR A 823 -5.44 40.86 41.30
N THR A 824 -5.91 39.85 40.58
CA THR A 824 -5.19 38.60 40.26
C THR A 824 -3.82 38.88 39.61
N PRO A 825 -2.79 38.00 39.76
CA PRO A 825 -2.91 36.58 39.43
C PRO A 825 -2.38 35.57 40.49
N SER A 826 -2.95 34.36 40.41
CA SER A 826 -2.40 33.08 40.90
C SER A 826 -2.20 32.84 42.41
N GLN A 827 -2.66 31.63 42.79
CA GLN A 827 -2.32 30.82 43.97
C GLN A 827 -2.78 31.29 45.36
N ASP A 828 -3.71 30.51 45.90
CA ASP A 828 -4.05 30.45 47.31
C ASP A 828 -2.98 29.71 48.14
N THR A 829 -2.88 30.13 49.40
CA THR A 829 -2.31 29.44 50.58
C THR A 829 -0.86 28.97 50.54
N ASP A 830 0.01 29.77 51.14
CA ASP A 830 1.10 29.30 52.01
C ASP A 830 1.51 30.42 53.01
N PRO A 831 1.60 30.17 54.33
CA PRO A 831 2.23 31.09 55.28
C PRO A 831 3.50 30.47 55.88
N ILE A 832 4.66 30.73 55.27
CA ILE A 832 5.97 30.26 55.75
C ILE A 832 6.91 31.44 56.03
N VAL A 833 7.83 31.18 56.99
CA VAL A 833 9.14 31.81 57.26
C VAL A 833 9.12 32.74 58.48
N PRO A 834 10.12 32.67 59.41
CA PRO A 834 11.44 31.98 59.35
C PRO A 834 11.63 30.87 60.42
N THR A 835 12.59 29.91 60.38
CA THR A 835 13.69 29.46 59.47
C THR A 835 14.25 28.15 60.09
N GLN A 836 14.79 27.10 59.44
CA GLN A 836 15.04 26.66 58.04
C GLN A 836 15.58 25.18 58.08
N PRO A 837 15.78 24.39 56.99
CA PRO A 837 15.25 24.41 55.60
C PRO A 837 14.71 23.06 54.99
N SER A 838 13.60 23.10 54.21
CA SER A 838 13.30 22.37 52.91
C SER A 838 12.77 20.88 52.76
N GLU A 839 11.46 20.71 52.42
CA GLU A 839 10.69 19.89 51.39
C GLU A 839 11.02 18.42 50.87
N PRO A 840 10.12 17.65 50.13
CA PRO A 840 8.63 17.39 50.16
C PRO A 840 8.14 15.89 49.88
N GLU A 841 6.85 15.66 49.47
CA GLU A 841 5.97 14.43 49.67
C GLU A 841 5.61 13.43 48.50
N GLN A 842 4.61 12.51 48.71
CA GLN A 842 4.00 11.44 47.84
C GLN A 842 2.56 11.01 48.37
N PRO A 843 1.70 10.09 47.78
CA PRO A 843 0.85 10.03 46.54
C PRO A 843 -0.69 9.64 46.70
N THR A 844 -1.48 9.44 45.59
CA THR A 844 -2.44 8.29 45.26
C THR A 844 -3.87 8.56 44.65
N GLN A 845 -4.43 7.52 43.96
CA GLN A 845 -5.63 7.25 43.06
C GLN A 845 -7.07 7.15 43.72
N PRO A 846 -8.25 6.75 43.10
CA PRO A 846 -8.56 5.65 42.09
C PRO A 846 -9.78 5.81 41.07
N GLN A 847 -10.53 4.72 40.70
CA GLN A 847 -11.24 4.39 39.41
C GLN A 847 -12.80 4.22 39.38
N MET A 848 -13.50 4.09 38.20
CA MET A 848 -14.41 2.94 37.78
C MET A 848 -15.27 3.05 36.45
N GLN A 849 -15.89 1.90 36.06
CA GLN A 849 -16.65 1.40 34.85
C GLN A 849 -17.91 2.21 34.31
N SER A 850 -18.71 1.88 33.24
CA SER A 850 -19.15 0.58 32.61
C SER A 850 -19.53 0.52 31.08
N LYS A 851 -20.83 0.42 30.67
CA LYS A 851 -21.39 0.07 29.32
C LYS A 851 -22.80 0.69 29.03
N LEU A 852 -23.18 0.91 27.74
CA LEU A 852 -24.50 0.49 27.16
C LEU A 852 -24.55 0.58 25.60
N SER A 853 -25.67 0.14 25.00
CA SER A 853 -25.93 -0.09 23.56
C SER A 853 -27.30 0.43 23.07
N ASP A 854 -27.40 0.63 21.75
CA ASP A 854 -28.59 0.56 20.87
C ASP A 854 -29.61 1.73 20.73
N LYS A 855 -29.75 2.17 19.46
CA LYS A 855 -30.92 2.63 18.67
C LYS A 855 -31.91 3.76 19.07
N THR A 856 -32.29 4.49 17.98
CA THR A 856 -33.59 5.13 17.62
C THR A 856 -33.98 6.56 18.10
N VAL A 857 -33.75 7.54 17.21
CA VAL A 857 -34.78 8.33 16.44
C VAL A 857 -35.61 9.48 17.11
N ILE A 858 -35.66 10.64 16.40
CA ILE A 858 -36.62 11.80 16.41
C ILE A 858 -36.13 13.21 16.89
N ARG A 859 -36.26 14.21 15.97
CA ARG A 859 -36.37 15.70 16.09
C ARG A 859 -35.15 16.47 16.65
N ASP A 860 -34.77 17.60 16.04
CA ASP A 860 -35.58 18.84 16.07
C ASP A 860 -35.75 19.62 14.74
N MET A 861 -36.69 20.58 14.74
CA MET A 861 -36.92 21.59 13.68
C MET A 861 -36.03 22.82 13.94
N SER A 862 -35.76 23.78 13.04
CA SER A 862 -36.56 24.54 12.05
C SER A 862 -35.56 25.36 11.18
N THR A 863 -35.84 26.04 10.05
CA THR A 863 -36.97 26.89 9.60
C THR A 863 -37.08 26.97 8.05
N GLU A 864 -38.25 27.43 7.55
CA GLU A 864 -38.54 28.06 6.24
C GLU A 864 -38.37 27.23 4.93
N ASN A 865 -39.43 26.80 4.23
CA ASN A 865 -40.47 27.53 3.43
C ASN A 865 -39.97 28.02 2.04
N HIS A 866 -40.66 27.96 0.89
CA HIS A 866 -41.80 27.20 0.31
C HIS A 866 -42.00 27.70 -1.17
N SER A 867 -42.68 27.05 -2.15
CA SER A 867 -43.18 25.67 -2.37
C SER A 867 -43.76 25.50 -3.80
N SER A 868 -43.72 24.28 -4.37
CA SER A 868 -44.68 23.71 -5.36
C SER A 868 -44.84 24.37 -6.77
N SER A 869 -45.31 23.73 -7.87
CA SER A 869 -45.41 22.30 -8.27
C SER A 869 -45.74 22.08 -9.77
N ALA A 870 -45.31 20.93 -10.31
CA ALA A 870 -45.96 20.02 -11.29
C ALA A 870 -46.62 20.43 -12.66
N LYS A 871 -46.34 19.56 -13.68
CA LYS A 871 -47.20 19.04 -14.80
C LYS A 871 -47.27 19.70 -16.22
N LYS A 872 -46.79 18.89 -17.20
CA LYS A 872 -47.40 18.47 -18.51
C LYS A 872 -47.65 19.44 -19.72
N LYS A 873 -47.21 18.95 -20.91
CA LYS A 873 -47.67 19.21 -22.32
C LYS A 873 -47.40 20.62 -22.90
N SER A 874 -46.87 20.80 -24.12
CA SER A 874 -47.47 20.43 -25.42
C SER A 874 -46.59 20.84 -26.64
N ASN A 875 -47.07 20.63 -27.88
CA ASN A 875 -46.34 20.73 -29.17
C ASN A 875 -46.24 22.16 -29.79
N LYS A 876 -45.39 22.22 -30.84
CA LYS A 876 -45.45 23.03 -32.10
C LYS A 876 -44.62 24.33 -32.25
N LEU A 877 -43.60 24.23 -33.12
CA LEU A 877 -43.52 24.84 -34.47
C LEU A 877 -43.39 26.37 -34.63
N TYR A 878 -42.20 26.81 -35.07
CA TYR A 878 -41.96 27.98 -35.93
C TYR A 878 -40.96 27.53 -37.02
N LYS A 879 -41.17 27.60 -38.34
CA LYS A 879 -41.67 28.62 -39.29
C LYS A 879 -40.59 29.63 -39.73
N THR A 880 -40.44 29.70 -41.05
CA THR A 880 -39.46 30.41 -41.89
C THR A 880 -39.62 31.93 -41.95
N THR A 881 -38.51 32.63 -42.23
CA THR A 881 -38.45 33.87 -43.01
C THR A 881 -37.20 33.84 -43.91
N GLY A 882 -37.27 34.40 -45.12
CA GLY A 882 -36.20 34.36 -46.15
C GLY A 882 -35.78 35.74 -46.65
N VAL A 883 -35.52 35.86 -47.96
CA VAL A 883 -34.98 37.04 -48.72
C VAL A 883 -33.43 37.01 -48.74
N ASN A 884 -32.71 37.13 -49.87
CA ASN A 884 -32.97 37.93 -51.09
C ASN A 884 -32.43 37.30 -52.41
N ASN A 885 -32.93 37.78 -53.56
CA ASN A 885 -32.49 37.39 -54.92
C ASN A 885 -31.57 38.45 -55.56
N GLN A 886 -30.59 38.03 -56.38
CA GLN A 886 -30.04 38.83 -57.49
C GLN A 886 -29.85 37.94 -58.74
N LYS A 887 -29.78 38.56 -59.92
CA LYS A 887 -29.97 37.96 -61.26
C LYS A 887 -28.92 38.49 -62.24
N VAL A 888 -28.72 37.76 -63.36
CA VAL A 888 -27.91 38.07 -64.57
C VAL A 888 -26.38 38.10 -64.30
N GLU A 889 -25.46 37.64 -65.17
CA GLU A 889 -25.51 37.38 -66.63
C GLU A 889 -24.92 36.03 -67.10
N SER A 890 -25.24 35.67 -68.34
CA SER A 890 -24.81 34.44 -69.02
C SER A 890 -23.54 34.63 -69.85
N LEU A 891 -22.53 33.78 -69.64
CA LEU A 891 -21.41 33.62 -70.57
C LEU A 891 -21.51 32.27 -71.31
N THR A 892 -21.82 32.33 -72.60
CA THR A 892 -21.76 31.17 -73.50
C THR A 892 -20.31 30.80 -73.79
N TYR A 893 -19.91 29.56 -73.47
CA TYR A 893 -18.63 28.99 -73.90
C TYR A 893 -18.84 27.80 -74.83
N ARG A 894 -18.05 27.73 -75.91
CA ARG A 894 -18.12 26.66 -76.91
C ARG A 894 -17.38 25.41 -76.38
N PRO A 895 -17.85 24.19 -76.71
CA PRO A 895 -17.15 22.98 -76.30
C PRO A 895 -15.80 22.85 -77.03
N LEU A 896 -14.73 22.68 -76.25
CA LEU A 896 -13.46 22.15 -76.76
C LEU A 896 -13.63 20.64 -77.02
N ARG A 897 -13.10 20.17 -78.15
CA ARG A 897 -13.21 18.76 -78.56
C ARG A 897 -12.50 17.85 -77.56
N SER A 898 -13.20 16.90 -76.99
CA SER A 898 -12.58 15.74 -76.34
C SER A 898 -11.96 14.83 -77.39
N SER A 899 -10.69 14.49 -77.21
CA SER A 899 -10.05 13.37 -77.90
C SER A 899 -10.57 12.07 -77.32
N ILE A 900 -11.03 11.16 -78.19
CA ILE A 900 -11.54 9.84 -77.80
C ILE A 900 -10.39 9.01 -77.22
N SER A 901 -10.46 8.71 -75.92
CA SER A 901 -9.69 7.62 -75.29
C SER A 901 -10.58 6.37 -75.25
N VAL A 902 -10.16 5.34 -75.99
CA VAL A 902 -10.78 4.00 -75.89
C VAL A 902 -10.38 3.41 -74.54
N ALA A 903 -11.35 3.06 -73.70
CA ALA A 903 -11.09 2.37 -72.45
C ALA A 903 -10.54 0.96 -72.75
N GLN A 904 -9.24 0.77 -72.53
CA GLN A 904 -8.64 -0.57 -72.51
C GLN A 904 -8.78 -1.16 -71.11
N THR A 905 -9.42 -2.32 -71.05
CA THR A 905 -9.57 -3.12 -69.83
C THR A 905 -8.21 -3.53 -69.30
N PHE A 906 -7.85 -3.10 -68.09
CA PHE A 906 -6.62 -3.55 -67.43
C PHE A 906 -6.78 -5.00 -66.96
N HIS A 907 -6.42 -5.95 -67.82
CA HIS A 907 -6.07 -7.29 -67.36
C HIS A 907 -4.68 -7.27 -66.74
N SER A 908 -4.61 -7.50 -65.43
CA SER A 908 -3.34 -7.79 -64.76
C SER A 908 -2.86 -9.18 -65.17
N SER A 909 -2.02 -9.25 -66.20
CA SER A 909 -1.30 -10.45 -66.57
C SER A 909 0.05 -10.48 -65.83
N ASN A 910 0.20 -11.43 -64.90
CA ASN A 910 1.51 -11.78 -64.36
C ASN A 910 2.37 -12.36 -65.49
N GLY A 911 3.20 -11.51 -66.10
CA GLY A 911 4.15 -11.89 -67.14
C GLY A 911 5.25 -12.78 -66.57
N VAL A 912 5.15 -14.08 -66.83
CA VAL A 912 6.27 -15.02 -66.67
C VAL A 912 7.43 -14.52 -67.53
N ARG A 913 8.61 -14.39 -66.91
CA ARG A 913 9.82 -13.90 -67.58
C ARG A 913 10.53 -15.06 -68.28
N GLU A 914 10.24 -15.25 -69.56
CA GLU A 914 11.08 -16.10 -70.42
C GLU A 914 12.40 -15.37 -70.74
N GLU A 915 13.53 -15.90 -70.28
CA GLU A 915 14.84 -15.47 -70.76
C GLU A 915 15.26 -16.34 -71.95
N LEU A 916 15.25 -15.74 -73.15
CA LEU A 916 15.79 -16.34 -74.37
C LEU A 916 17.23 -15.87 -74.60
N SER A 917 18.15 -16.80 -74.39
CA SER A 917 19.60 -16.65 -74.57
C SER A 917 20.01 -16.50 -76.04
N LYS A 918 21.15 -15.83 -76.27
CA LYS A 918 21.99 -16.05 -77.46
C LYS A 918 23.48 -16.08 -77.10
N GLU A 919 24.17 -17.09 -77.62
CA GLU A 919 25.53 -17.50 -77.25
C GLU A 919 26.64 -16.77 -78.04
N LYS A 920 27.83 -16.70 -77.43
CA LYS A 920 29.14 -17.25 -77.92
C LYS A 920 30.28 -16.67 -77.03
N LEU A 921 31.41 -17.35 -76.73
CA LEU A 921 32.14 -18.36 -77.51
C LEU A 921 33.13 -19.22 -76.63
N ILE A 922 33.12 -20.56 -76.80
CA ILE A 922 34.25 -21.55 -76.76
C ILE A 922 35.01 -21.95 -75.45
N ASN A 923 34.92 -23.26 -75.14
CA ASN A 923 35.89 -24.28 -74.64
C ASN A 923 36.72 -24.07 -73.32
N THR A 924 37.11 -25.10 -72.54
CA THR A 924 37.24 -26.57 -72.79
C THR A 924 37.13 -27.41 -71.49
N THR A 925 36.65 -28.66 -71.58
CA THR A 925 36.91 -29.89 -70.75
C THR A 925 37.70 -29.78 -69.42
N ASN A 926 37.34 -30.44 -68.29
CA ASN A 926 37.28 -31.91 -68.14
C ASN A 926 36.76 -32.41 -66.74
N GLN A 927 36.27 -33.66 -66.72
CA GLN A 927 36.26 -34.68 -65.63
C GLN A 927 35.51 -34.52 -64.28
N LEU A 928 34.52 -35.43 -64.11
CA LEU A 928 34.09 -36.15 -62.88
C LEU A 928 35.10 -37.30 -62.54
N PRO A 929 35.00 -38.13 -61.45
CA PRO A 929 33.89 -38.31 -60.47
C PRO A 929 34.30 -38.56 -58.98
N GLU A 930 33.28 -38.87 -58.15
CA GLU A 930 33.22 -39.93 -57.09
C GLU A 930 33.76 -39.80 -55.63
N THR A 931 32.82 -40.10 -54.70
CA THR A 931 32.94 -40.81 -53.39
C THR A 931 33.70 -40.24 -52.18
N GLY A 932 33.18 -40.55 -50.97
CA GLY A 932 33.98 -40.68 -49.75
C GLY A 932 33.32 -40.20 -48.44
N GLU A 933 32.75 -41.12 -47.64
CA GLU A 933 32.42 -40.83 -46.24
C GLU A 933 33.68 -40.66 -45.36
N LYS A 934 33.64 -39.80 -44.33
CA LYS A 934 33.73 -40.23 -42.91
C LYS A 934 33.68 -39.09 -41.87
N GLN A 935 33.34 -39.50 -40.65
CA GLN A 935 33.21 -38.69 -39.43
C GLN A 935 34.57 -38.16 -38.91
N ASN A 936 34.62 -36.95 -38.31
CA ASN A 936 34.60 -36.83 -36.84
C ASN A 936 34.54 -35.38 -36.31
N LYS A 937 34.46 -35.27 -34.97
CA LYS A 937 34.08 -34.10 -34.16
C LYS A 937 35.20 -33.06 -33.92
N PHE A 938 34.76 -31.93 -33.34
CA PHE A 938 35.42 -31.08 -32.32
C PHE A 938 36.08 -29.73 -32.71
N THR A 939 35.33 -28.67 -32.38
CA THR A 939 35.72 -27.41 -31.69
C THR A 939 36.48 -26.26 -32.36
N LEU A 940 35.94 -25.07 -32.05
CA LEU A 940 36.58 -23.79 -31.69
C LEU A 940 36.81 -22.71 -32.78
N VAL A 941 35.99 -21.65 -32.65
CA VAL A 941 36.33 -20.21 -32.75
C VAL A 941 37.05 -19.71 -34.02
N GLY A 942 36.31 -18.88 -34.78
CA GLY A 942 36.84 -17.94 -35.76
C GLY A 942 36.02 -16.64 -35.73
N LEU A 943 36.53 -15.64 -35.01
CA LEU A 943 35.96 -14.29 -34.87
C LEU A 943 36.36 -13.42 -36.09
N ALA A 944 35.99 -12.13 -36.07
CA ALA A 944 36.50 -11.02 -36.91
C ALA A 944 36.00 -10.96 -38.38
N LEU A 945 35.75 -9.79 -39.02
CA LEU A 945 35.87 -8.34 -38.70
C LEU A 945 34.88 -7.57 -39.64
N VAL A 946 34.10 -6.58 -39.17
CA VAL A 946 34.32 -5.09 -39.26
C VAL A 946 34.31 -4.50 -40.69
N SER A 947 33.54 -3.43 -40.95
CA SER A 947 34.01 -2.02 -41.04
C SER A 947 32.82 -1.03 -41.07
N ILE A 948 32.66 -0.07 -40.12
CA ILE A 948 33.19 1.33 -40.09
C ILE A 948 32.44 2.29 -41.04
N ALA A 949 32.06 3.54 -40.69
CA ALA A 949 31.87 4.30 -39.43
C ALA A 949 31.07 5.59 -39.77
N GLY A 950 30.35 6.24 -38.84
CA GLY A 950 30.84 7.25 -37.87
C GLY A 950 29.88 8.46 -37.87
N LEU A 951 29.90 9.45 -36.96
CA LEU A 951 30.77 9.74 -35.80
C LEU A 951 30.11 10.88 -34.94
N ILE A 952 30.70 11.21 -33.78
CA ILE A 952 30.39 12.34 -32.85
C ILE A 952 29.14 12.13 -31.93
N GLY A 953 29.20 12.32 -30.60
CA GLY A 953 30.34 12.57 -29.69
C GLY A 953 29.96 13.14 -28.31
N MET A 954 30.88 13.04 -27.34
CA MET A 954 30.85 13.54 -25.92
C MET A 954 30.06 12.65 -24.91
N ALA A 955 30.68 11.92 -23.95
CA ALA A 955 31.55 12.28 -22.80
C ALA A 955 30.73 12.70 -21.54
N VAL A 956 31.05 12.34 -20.29
CA VAL A 956 32.13 11.55 -19.65
C VAL A 956 31.59 11.04 -18.28
N ASP A 957 31.55 9.73 -18.04
CA ASP A 957 32.52 8.90 -17.28
C ASP A 957 32.64 9.16 -15.75
N ARG A 958 32.40 8.11 -14.94
CA ARG A 958 32.82 8.01 -13.54
C ARG A 958 33.07 6.56 -13.12
N LYS A 959 34.36 6.25 -12.92
CA LYS A 959 34.92 5.11 -12.17
C LYS A 959 34.14 4.85 -10.85
N ARG A 960 34.15 3.65 -10.23
CA ARG A 960 35.33 2.82 -9.96
C ARG A 960 34.94 1.41 -9.44
N ASN A 961 35.84 0.45 -9.67
CA ASN A 961 35.87 -0.95 -9.21
C ASN A 961 35.23 -1.25 -7.84
N ASN A 962 34.50 -2.37 -7.75
CA ASN A 962 35.06 -3.65 -7.32
C ASN A 962 34.30 -4.82 -7.96
#